data_AF-A0A2N6SZF8-F1
#
_entry.id   AF-A0A2N6SZF8-F1
#
_cell.length_a   1.000
_cell.length_b   1.000
_cell.length_c   1.000
_cell.angle_alpha   90.00
_cell.angle_beta   90.00
_cell.angle_gamma   90.00
#
_symmetry.space_group_name_H-M   'P 1'
#
loop_
_entity.id
_entity.type
_entity.pdbx_description
1 polymer ?
#
loop_
_entity_poly.entity_id
_entity_poly.type
_entity_poly.pdbx_seq_one_letter_code
_entity_poly.pdbx_strand_id
1 'polypeptide(L)'
;MFAAAAVTVLLLLLPGTATGIAAGLRPMPALAASGPVILGVAGFGAWVAGALDIRWGWPVFAAVWAGATAVAYLAGTFLPRANMRSGRDSEGSRFTRPAAAEWATAAVAAAVTAVGSVRYLLPLGDLPGGGSNLREAWDMHWHNNFLRWAAEEGVASPTRAGELMNRETGAEMFYPSAWHALGSLVPGDPILQGNVFGAVAPMVLLPAGAAFLAWVVAGPRWSAIAAPAAAVASIALPEVTGSLMITASLPYLLAVAAIPATAALLFTGRTVAVIPALAGVFLAHPAAAVALAVFALVWWLTRPRLGSLVRLAITAVLVAVLLAPVLVAATGQGESVAEYTGQVGLGRAESLWWTVTGQSNHTQKIGWYPPTFVLSAIGAAVLLFRRRPWTPWPVFSLIVLGAVADSAQARWADPVGEWLRMVGTFFYDMAYRIQAPMGILRVVCIGVAVAWLVDVVARVVRRGRSGGPGSSLDDVPASPPHGGAAMRRRRTTTAIVAAATASVALVPMAWATGDEARSTMLASRGTMYVSEADKEAMQWLAEQPDAMEGHVLVNPSEGSGWMYALHGLPSLFTHFPWPDPDSELSAAALDDLDLAGTGMPGDPGAANDVDVALRSLGIRYVFVSPPSAGSAGGAALASKSWAWWSPGLTPVYQDGPTTIFAVDAMHPTGRVDSILADSPHPPSRPDPARTPHRQPIIAPPEEAARTLAGAVIGVRAGTGDIDGAGAGNGDGDGDLDDVERLAGDPGLGGNGEESARAGREMSTALADAVVAELRRRGATPVLVGDGDVSTFDAVINVGMDAKGAGVSGIRVTGLYPGATGFGSERTANLAGGVRDALVFHRFTPDSRYDDEGRRGHVADGLAPAFRVAPTTGAPEIIASAGNVDNAAENKTMKTREWRGHFARALADGVTAMLRQQ
;
A
#
# COMPACT_ATOMS: atom_id res chain seq x y z
N MET A 1 23.33 7.53 -2.61
CA MET A 1 22.12 8.41 -2.71
C MET A 1 22.23 9.51 -3.78
N PHE A 2 23.12 10.51 -3.68
CA PHE A 2 23.17 11.61 -4.67
C PHE A 2 23.43 11.16 -6.12
N ALA A 3 24.30 10.15 -6.31
CA ALA A 3 24.51 9.56 -7.63
C ALA A 3 23.22 8.94 -8.20
N ALA A 4 22.46 8.21 -7.37
CA ALA A 4 21.16 7.64 -7.74
C ALA A 4 20.13 8.71 -8.13
N ALA A 5 20.08 9.81 -7.38
CA ALA A 5 19.21 10.95 -7.69
C ALA A 5 19.61 11.62 -9.01
N ALA A 6 20.91 11.83 -9.24
CA ALA A 6 21.42 12.40 -10.49
C ALA A 6 21.11 11.51 -11.70
N VAL A 7 21.34 10.19 -11.58
CA VAL A 7 20.98 9.23 -12.63
C VAL A 7 19.47 9.24 -12.89
N THR A 8 18.63 9.29 -11.85
CA THR A 8 17.17 9.39 -11.99
C THR A 8 16.77 10.62 -12.82
N VAL A 9 17.32 11.79 -12.50
CA VAL A 9 17.05 13.04 -13.25
C VAL A 9 17.50 12.92 -14.72
N LEU A 10 18.72 12.42 -14.96
CA LEU A 10 19.27 12.28 -16.31
C LEU A 10 18.48 11.25 -17.14
N LEU A 11 18.12 10.12 -16.54
CA LEU A 11 17.36 9.03 -17.16
C LEU A 11 15.96 9.49 -17.56
N LEU A 12 15.33 10.36 -16.76
CA LEU A 12 13.99 10.88 -17.05
C LEU A 12 13.99 12.07 -18.01
N LEU A 13 15.06 12.87 -18.07
CA LEU A 13 15.10 14.11 -18.87
C LEU A 13 15.84 13.98 -20.21
N LEU A 14 16.96 13.28 -20.28
CA LEU A 14 17.78 13.27 -21.51
C LEU A 14 17.18 12.42 -22.64
N PRO A 15 16.95 11.11 -22.45
CA PRO A 15 16.53 10.23 -23.54
C PRO A 15 15.12 10.56 -24.05
N GLY A 16 14.19 10.91 -23.16
CA GLY A 16 12.84 11.34 -23.53
C GLY A 16 12.82 12.67 -24.27
N THR A 17 13.65 13.65 -23.87
CA THR A 17 13.79 14.92 -24.61
C THR A 17 14.33 14.68 -26.02
N ALA A 18 15.36 13.84 -26.17
CA ALA A 18 15.91 13.47 -27.47
C ALA A 18 14.84 12.81 -28.36
N THR A 19 14.11 11.83 -27.81
CA THR A 19 12.99 11.15 -28.49
C THR A 19 11.89 12.14 -28.87
N GLY A 20 11.54 13.08 -27.99
CA GLY A 20 10.55 14.12 -28.23
C GLY A 20 10.96 15.09 -29.34
N ILE A 21 12.22 15.53 -29.36
CA ILE A 21 12.76 16.38 -30.43
C ILE A 21 12.76 15.62 -31.76
N ALA A 22 13.15 14.34 -31.75
CA ALA A 22 13.07 13.46 -32.91
C ALA A 22 11.63 13.34 -33.42
N ALA A 23 10.66 13.21 -32.52
CA ALA A 23 9.22 13.24 -32.82
C ALA A 23 8.70 14.60 -33.32
N GLY A 24 9.54 15.64 -33.43
CA GLY A 24 9.19 16.95 -33.96
C GLY A 24 8.72 17.97 -32.91
N LEU A 25 8.94 17.71 -31.62
CA LEU A 25 8.66 18.67 -30.56
C LEU A 25 9.71 19.78 -30.51
N ARG A 26 9.27 20.99 -30.12
CA ARG A 26 10.20 22.07 -29.72
C ARG A 26 10.87 21.68 -28.38
N PRO A 27 12.08 22.21 -28.06
CA PRO A 27 12.84 21.79 -26.88
C PRO A 27 12.06 21.83 -25.56
N MET A 28 11.24 22.85 -25.34
CA MET A 28 10.51 23.04 -24.08
C MET A 28 9.37 22.01 -23.88
N PRO A 29 8.46 21.79 -24.84
CA PRO A 29 7.54 20.66 -24.79
C PRO A 29 8.22 19.29 -24.75
N ALA A 30 9.38 19.13 -25.41
CA ALA A 30 10.14 17.88 -25.38
C ALA A 30 10.67 17.59 -23.97
N LEU A 31 11.22 18.60 -23.29
CA LEU A 31 11.67 18.50 -21.89
C LEU A 31 10.51 18.16 -20.95
N ALA A 32 9.38 18.85 -21.08
CA ALA A 32 8.21 18.61 -20.24
C ALA A 32 7.58 17.22 -20.45
N ALA A 33 7.65 16.68 -21.67
CA ALA A 33 7.12 15.37 -22.01
C ALA A 33 8.14 14.23 -21.89
N SER A 34 9.39 14.52 -21.51
CA SER A 34 10.48 13.56 -21.51
C SER A 34 10.17 12.32 -20.66
N GLY A 35 9.72 12.53 -19.43
CA GLY A 35 9.40 11.45 -18.48
C GLY A 35 8.36 10.45 -19.02
N PRO A 36 7.14 10.88 -19.38
CA PRO A 36 6.13 9.99 -19.95
C PRO A 36 6.63 9.22 -21.19
N VAL A 37 7.36 9.89 -22.08
CA VAL A 37 7.89 9.26 -23.29
C VAL A 37 8.89 8.16 -22.94
N ILE A 38 9.86 8.43 -22.05
CA ILE A 38 10.86 7.42 -21.70
C ILE A 38 10.28 6.28 -20.87
N LEU A 39 9.24 6.54 -20.06
CA LEU A 39 8.48 5.48 -19.39
C LEU A 39 7.88 4.48 -20.39
N GLY A 40 7.30 4.98 -21.48
CA GLY A 40 6.74 4.10 -22.51
C GLY A 40 7.80 3.33 -23.28
N VAL A 41 8.91 4.00 -23.62
CA VAL A 41 10.05 3.37 -24.31
C VAL A 41 10.67 2.29 -23.43
N ALA A 42 10.90 2.56 -22.15
CA ALA A 42 11.50 1.60 -21.23
C ALA A 42 10.54 0.46 -20.88
N GLY A 43 9.28 0.74 -20.56
CA GLY A 43 8.28 -0.29 -20.25
C GLY A 43 8.01 -1.23 -21.43
N PHE A 44 7.84 -0.67 -22.64
CA PHE A 44 7.69 -1.48 -23.85
C PHE A 44 8.99 -2.22 -24.18
N GLY A 45 10.14 -1.59 -24.00
CA GLY A 45 11.45 -2.22 -24.15
C GLY A 45 11.66 -3.41 -23.24
N ALA A 46 11.24 -3.29 -21.98
CA ALA A 46 11.34 -4.35 -20.99
C ALA A 46 10.42 -5.53 -21.34
N TRP A 47 9.24 -5.26 -21.89
CA TRP A 47 8.38 -6.29 -22.48
C TRP A 47 9.08 -6.98 -23.66
N VAL A 48 9.62 -6.24 -24.64
CA VAL A 48 10.34 -6.81 -25.78
C VAL A 48 11.53 -7.65 -25.33
N ALA A 49 12.30 -7.17 -24.35
CA ALA A 49 13.44 -7.88 -23.80
C ALA A 49 13.01 -9.21 -23.16
N GLY A 50 11.96 -9.19 -22.33
CA GLY A 50 11.44 -10.40 -21.71
C GLY A 50 10.81 -11.39 -22.69
N ALA A 51 10.19 -10.91 -23.78
CA ALA A 51 9.63 -11.77 -24.84
C ALA A 51 10.71 -12.41 -25.73
N LEU A 52 11.93 -11.85 -25.73
CA LEU A 52 13.08 -12.35 -26.47
C LEU A 52 14.11 -13.05 -25.56
N ASP A 53 13.80 -13.23 -24.28
CA ASP A 53 14.72 -13.74 -23.25
C ASP A 53 16.08 -13.01 -23.20
N ILE A 54 16.05 -11.70 -23.41
CA ILE A 54 17.21 -10.82 -23.29
C ILE A 54 17.22 -10.17 -21.92
N ARG A 55 18.31 -10.33 -21.16
CA ARG A 55 18.49 -9.63 -19.87
C ARG A 55 18.37 -8.12 -20.02
N TRP A 56 17.40 -7.54 -19.31
CA TRP A 56 17.22 -6.12 -19.13
C TRP A 56 18.42 -5.49 -18.42
N GLY A 57 18.80 -4.30 -18.87
CA GLY A 57 19.93 -3.54 -18.35
C GLY A 57 20.28 -2.37 -19.25
N TRP A 58 21.36 -1.65 -18.92
CA TRP A 58 21.80 -0.47 -19.67
C TRP A 58 22.00 -0.68 -21.19
N PRO A 59 22.62 -1.79 -21.66
CA PRO A 59 22.80 -2.00 -23.10
C PRO A 59 21.47 -2.14 -23.86
N VAL A 60 20.53 -2.91 -23.30
CA VAL A 60 19.21 -3.13 -23.90
C VAL A 60 18.39 -1.84 -23.86
N PHE A 61 18.39 -1.14 -22.73
CA PHE A 61 17.74 0.16 -22.62
C PHE A 61 18.26 1.15 -23.66
N ALA A 62 19.59 1.25 -23.85
CA ALA A 62 20.19 2.12 -24.84
C ALA A 62 19.79 1.75 -26.28
N ALA A 63 19.75 0.45 -26.60
CA ALA A 63 19.32 -0.04 -27.91
C ALA A 63 17.85 0.26 -28.19
N VAL A 64 16.96 -0.01 -27.23
CA VAL A 64 15.53 0.30 -27.35
C VAL A 64 15.30 1.79 -27.48
N TRP A 65 15.98 2.61 -26.67
CA TRP A 65 15.90 4.06 -26.75
C TRP A 65 16.37 4.60 -28.10
N ALA A 66 17.50 4.11 -28.62
CA ALA A 66 18.00 4.49 -29.94
C ALA A 66 17.01 4.11 -31.05
N GLY A 67 16.47 2.90 -31.01
CA GLY A 67 15.44 2.42 -31.94
C GLY A 67 14.18 3.27 -31.89
N ALA A 68 13.64 3.53 -30.69
CA ALA A 68 12.47 4.38 -30.50
C ALA A 68 12.71 5.82 -30.98
N THR A 69 13.90 6.38 -30.74
CA THR A 69 14.28 7.71 -31.22
C THR A 69 14.37 7.74 -32.75
N ALA A 70 14.91 6.69 -33.38
CA ALA A 70 14.96 6.56 -34.83
C ALA A 70 13.55 6.46 -35.44
N VAL A 71 12.67 5.64 -34.87
CA VAL A 71 11.25 5.54 -35.29
C VAL A 71 10.55 6.89 -35.14
N ALA A 72 10.74 7.58 -34.01
CA ALA A 72 10.19 8.90 -33.78
C ALA A 72 10.68 9.93 -34.81
N TYR A 73 11.97 9.89 -35.15
CA TYR A 73 12.57 10.75 -36.19
C TYR A 73 11.98 10.48 -37.58
N LEU A 74 11.86 9.20 -37.96
CA LEU A 74 11.28 8.79 -39.24
C LEU A 74 9.81 9.19 -39.32
N ALA A 75 9.01 8.89 -38.29
CA ALA A 75 7.60 9.29 -38.22
C ALA A 75 7.44 10.82 -38.24
N GLY A 76 8.23 11.55 -37.46
CA GLY A 76 8.20 13.02 -37.43
C GLY A 76 8.62 13.68 -38.75
N THR A 77 9.44 12.99 -39.56
CA THR A 77 9.94 13.49 -40.85
C THR A 77 9.02 13.13 -42.01
N PHE A 78 8.53 11.88 -42.07
CA PHE A 78 7.75 11.36 -43.19
C PHE A 78 6.22 11.42 -43.00
N LEU A 79 5.75 11.60 -41.76
CA LEU A 79 4.32 11.77 -41.44
C LEU A 79 4.06 13.16 -40.80
N PRO A 80 4.39 14.29 -41.46
CA PRO A 80 4.24 15.62 -40.86
C PRO A 80 2.78 15.96 -40.50
N ARG A 81 1.81 15.32 -41.15
CA ARG A 81 0.38 15.43 -40.81
C ARG A 81 0.01 14.79 -39.48
N ALA A 82 0.81 13.83 -38.98
CA ALA A 82 0.60 13.20 -37.68
C ALA A 82 0.83 14.17 -36.51
N ASN A 83 1.65 15.21 -36.72
CA ASN A 83 1.86 16.31 -35.79
C ASN A 83 1.08 17.55 -36.23
N MET A 84 -0.24 17.42 -36.36
CA MET A 84 -1.13 18.43 -36.91
C MET A 84 -0.89 19.81 -36.27
N ARG A 85 -0.18 20.68 -37.00
CA ARG A 85 0.08 22.08 -36.63
C ARG A 85 -1.24 22.82 -36.61
N SER A 86 -1.70 23.28 -35.44
CA SER A 86 -2.77 24.28 -35.41
C SER A 86 -2.28 25.50 -36.22
N GLY A 87 -3.09 25.99 -37.16
CA GLY A 87 -2.71 26.86 -38.29
C GLY A 87 -2.17 28.28 -37.96
N ARG A 88 -1.42 28.46 -36.88
CA ARG A 88 -0.75 29.70 -36.51
C ARG A 88 0.78 29.57 -36.37
N ASP A 89 1.32 28.36 -36.46
CA ASP A 89 2.76 28.07 -36.32
C ASP A 89 3.41 27.64 -37.66
N SER A 90 2.89 28.12 -38.79
CA SER A 90 3.35 27.74 -40.13
C SER A 90 4.75 28.28 -40.50
N GLU A 91 5.35 29.14 -39.68
CA GLU A 91 6.70 29.67 -39.90
C GLU A 91 7.58 29.44 -38.67
N GLY A 92 8.37 28.37 -38.67
CA GLY A 92 9.34 28.14 -37.60
C GLY A 92 10.12 26.83 -37.74
N SER A 93 11.42 26.96 -37.95
CA SER A 93 12.44 25.91 -37.79
C SER A 93 12.22 25.07 -36.52
N ARG A 94 12.60 23.77 -36.56
CA ARG A 94 12.66 22.88 -35.38
C ARG A 94 13.49 23.50 -34.22
N PHE A 95 14.34 24.49 -34.53
CA PHE A 95 15.21 25.23 -33.62
C PHE A 95 14.87 26.73 -33.51
N THR A 96 13.60 27.08 -33.34
CA THR A 96 13.26 28.45 -32.90
C THR A 96 13.71 28.64 -31.45
N ARG A 97 14.54 29.67 -31.20
CA ARG A 97 15.02 30.00 -29.84
C ARG A 97 13.83 30.16 -28.88
N PRO A 98 13.88 29.56 -27.68
CA PRO A 98 12.77 29.69 -26.74
C PRO A 98 12.54 31.15 -26.35
N ALA A 99 11.28 31.53 -26.18
CA ALA A 99 10.92 32.87 -25.71
C ALA A 99 11.37 33.07 -24.25
N ALA A 100 11.56 34.32 -23.82
CA ALA A 100 11.95 34.64 -22.44
C ALA A 100 10.99 34.04 -21.39
N ALA A 101 9.69 33.99 -21.70
CA ALA A 101 8.69 33.34 -20.84
C ALA A 101 8.82 31.81 -20.79
N GLU A 102 9.23 31.18 -21.89
CA GLU A 102 9.50 29.74 -21.94
C GLU A 102 10.72 29.40 -21.06
N TRP A 103 11.80 30.19 -21.15
CA TRP A 103 12.97 30.06 -20.28
C TRP A 103 12.67 30.32 -18.80
N ALA A 104 11.88 31.36 -18.49
CA ALA A 104 11.47 31.63 -17.12
C ALA A 104 10.66 30.46 -16.54
N THR A 105 9.75 29.89 -17.33
CA THR A 105 8.97 28.70 -16.94
C THR A 105 9.89 27.50 -16.72
N ALA A 106 10.87 27.29 -17.60
CA ALA A 106 11.88 26.23 -17.46
C ALA A 106 12.66 26.35 -16.14
N ALA A 107 13.15 27.57 -15.86
CA ALA A 107 13.92 27.86 -14.66
C ALA A 107 13.09 27.65 -13.38
N VAL A 108 11.83 28.08 -13.37
CA VAL A 108 10.92 27.83 -12.25
C VAL A 108 10.65 26.34 -12.08
N ALA A 109 10.35 25.60 -13.16
CA ALA A 109 10.11 24.16 -13.08
C ALA A 109 11.37 23.40 -12.58
N ALA A 110 12.57 23.80 -13.03
CA ALA A 110 13.82 23.22 -12.56
C ALA A 110 14.09 23.53 -11.08
N ALA A 111 13.84 24.77 -10.64
CA ALA A 111 13.96 25.15 -9.23
C ALA A 111 12.97 24.38 -8.35
N VAL A 112 11.72 24.23 -8.78
CA VAL A 112 10.69 23.45 -8.09
C VAL A 112 11.08 21.97 -8.04
N THR A 113 11.59 21.42 -9.14
CA THR A 113 12.11 20.04 -9.19
C THR A 113 13.22 19.83 -8.16
N ALA A 114 14.18 20.76 -8.10
CA ALA A 114 15.28 20.70 -7.14
C ALA A 114 14.78 20.78 -5.70
N VAL A 115 13.90 21.75 -5.38
CA VAL A 115 13.31 21.91 -4.04
C VAL A 115 12.50 20.68 -3.64
N GLY A 116 11.62 20.18 -4.52
CA GLY A 116 10.80 19.00 -4.28
C GLY A 116 11.65 17.76 -4.03
N SER A 117 12.67 17.53 -4.86
CA SER A 117 13.59 16.40 -4.69
C SER A 117 14.37 16.49 -3.37
N VAL A 118 14.92 17.66 -3.05
CA VAL A 118 15.69 17.89 -1.81
C VAL A 118 14.83 17.66 -0.56
N ARG A 119 13.54 18.04 -0.60
CA ARG A 119 12.62 17.85 0.54
C ARG A 119 12.38 16.39 0.91
N TYR A 120 12.47 15.48 -0.04
CA TYR A 120 12.34 14.06 0.22
C TYR A 120 13.70 13.39 0.46
N LEU A 121 14.76 13.85 -0.23
CA LEU A 121 16.11 13.31 -0.07
C LEU A 121 16.77 13.68 1.26
N LEU A 122 16.50 14.86 1.83
CA LEU A 122 17.09 15.26 3.11
C LEU A 122 16.59 14.37 4.26
N PRO A 123 15.27 14.24 4.52
CA PRO A 123 14.79 13.32 5.55
C PRO A 123 15.19 11.87 5.29
N LEU A 124 15.25 11.44 4.03
CA LEU A 124 15.73 10.10 3.67
C LEU A 124 17.21 9.90 4.02
N GLY A 125 18.04 10.93 3.85
CA GLY A 125 19.45 10.91 4.23
C GLY A 125 19.68 10.89 5.74
N ASP A 126 18.74 11.44 6.51
CA ASP A 126 18.79 11.50 7.98
C ASP A 126 18.40 10.17 8.66
N LEU A 127 17.88 9.20 7.90
CA LEU A 127 17.48 7.89 8.43
C LEU A 127 18.70 6.97 8.69
N PRO A 128 18.60 6.02 9.64
CA PRO A 128 19.59 4.94 9.79
C PRO A 128 19.73 4.15 8.48
N GLY A 129 20.95 4.00 7.96
CA GLY A 129 21.19 3.40 6.63
C GLY A 129 20.91 4.34 5.45
N GLY A 130 20.48 5.57 5.69
CA GLY A 130 20.22 6.61 4.70
C GLY A 130 19.22 6.17 3.62
N GLY A 131 19.62 6.30 2.36
CA GLY A 131 18.79 5.94 1.21
C GLY A 131 18.36 4.46 1.16
N SER A 132 19.11 3.57 1.81
CA SER A 132 18.84 2.12 1.85
C SER A 132 18.00 1.71 3.07
N ASN A 133 17.46 2.68 3.82
CA ASN A 133 16.56 2.38 4.93
C ASN A 133 15.28 1.68 4.42
N LEU A 134 14.90 0.57 5.05
CA LEU A 134 13.74 -0.20 4.67
C LEU A 134 12.45 0.61 4.88
N ARG A 135 11.56 0.55 3.89
CA ARG A 135 10.23 1.13 3.98
C ARG A 135 9.21 0.00 4.01
N GLU A 136 8.69 -0.29 5.19
CA GLU A 136 7.76 -1.38 5.51
C GLU A 136 6.32 -1.06 5.09
N ALA A 137 6.16 -0.53 3.87
CA ALA A 137 4.85 -0.33 3.26
C ALA A 137 4.48 -1.54 2.42
N TRP A 138 3.19 -1.91 2.45
CA TRP A 138 2.62 -3.02 1.67
C TRP A 138 3.08 -3.06 0.21
N ASP A 139 2.93 -1.95 -0.51
CA ASP A 139 3.26 -1.86 -1.94
C ASP A 139 4.79 -1.95 -2.17
N MET A 140 5.58 -1.44 -1.22
CA MET A 140 7.02 -1.38 -1.35
C MET A 140 7.68 -2.76 -1.22
N HIS A 141 7.02 -3.69 -0.53
CA HIS A 141 7.46 -5.08 -0.42
C HIS A 141 7.59 -5.74 -1.79
N TRP A 142 6.53 -5.63 -2.59
CA TRP A 142 6.53 -6.08 -3.98
C TRP A 142 7.57 -5.33 -4.82
N HIS A 143 7.57 -3.99 -4.76
CA HIS A 143 8.40 -3.18 -5.64
C HIS A 143 9.89 -3.40 -5.44
N ASN A 144 10.35 -3.52 -4.21
CA ASN A 144 11.76 -3.75 -3.92
C ASN A 144 12.20 -5.18 -4.26
N ASN A 145 11.34 -6.17 -4.05
CA ASN A 145 11.57 -7.54 -4.52
C ASN A 145 11.62 -7.63 -6.05
N PHE A 146 10.75 -6.91 -6.75
CA PHE A 146 10.80 -6.80 -8.21
C PHE A 146 12.09 -6.10 -8.66
N LEU A 147 12.52 -5.02 -8.00
CA LEU A 147 13.79 -4.36 -8.33
C LEU A 147 15.00 -5.30 -8.14
N ARG A 148 15.00 -6.12 -7.08
CA ARG A 148 16.00 -7.17 -6.86
C ARG A 148 15.99 -8.17 -8.01
N TRP A 149 14.82 -8.70 -8.35
CA TRP A 149 14.64 -9.66 -9.43
C TRP A 149 15.08 -9.11 -10.80
N ALA A 150 14.77 -7.86 -11.09
CA ALA A 150 15.24 -7.18 -12.29
C ALA A 150 16.76 -7.04 -12.32
N ALA A 151 17.41 -6.86 -11.17
CA ALA A 151 18.87 -6.79 -11.09
C ALA A 151 19.54 -8.17 -11.24
N GLU A 152 18.99 -9.20 -10.60
CA GLU A 152 19.56 -10.56 -10.55
C GLU A 152 19.27 -11.37 -11.81
N GLU A 153 18.02 -11.38 -12.26
CA GLU A 153 17.57 -12.17 -13.41
C GLU A 153 17.56 -11.35 -14.70
N GLY A 154 17.62 -10.02 -14.61
CA GLY A 154 17.48 -9.16 -15.79
C GLY A 154 16.07 -9.19 -16.35
N VAL A 155 15.04 -9.49 -15.55
CA VAL A 155 13.66 -9.50 -16.02
C VAL A 155 12.91 -8.30 -15.46
N ALA A 156 12.48 -7.41 -16.35
CA ALA A 156 11.65 -6.24 -16.04
C ALA A 156 10.34 -6.23 -16.84
N SER A 157 9.97 -7.36 -17.47
CA SER A 157 8.82 -7.45 -18.36
C SER A 157 7.49 -7.39 -17.59
N PRO A 158 6.50 -6.63 -18.09
CA PRO A 158 5.20 -6.52 -17.44
C PRO A 158 4.34 -7.78 -17.58
N THR A 159 4.74 -8.78 -18.37
CA THR A 159 3.98 -10.03 -18.57
C THR A 159 4.64 -11.24 -17.92
N ARG A 160 5.79 -11.05 -17.27
CA ARG A 160 6.58 -12.12 -16.62
C ARG A 160 6.58 -12.01 -15.10
N ALA A 161 5.76 -11.12 -14.52
CA ALA A 161 5.71 -10.92 -13.07
C ALA A 161 5.31 -12.20 -12.30
N GLY A 162 4.66 -13.14 -13.00
CA GLY A 162 4.28 -14.45 -12.46
C GLY A 162 5.48 -15.32 -12.08
N GLU A 163 6.64 -15.14 -12.72
CA GLU A 163 7.86 -15.87 -12.34
C GLU A 163 8.37 -15.49 -10.95
N LEU A 164 8.07 -14.25 -10.52
CA LEU A 164 8.39 -13.79 -9.17
C LEU A 164 7.28 -14.14 -8.18
N MET A 165 6.01 -13.95 -8.56
CA MET A 165 4.84 -14.14 -7.68
C MET A 165 4.44 -15.61 -7.50
N ASN A 166 4.39 -16.37 -8.59
CA ASN A 166 3.79 -17.70 -8.69
C ASN A 166 4.89 -18.78 -8.83
N ARG A 167 5.78 -18.87 -7.85
CA ARG A 167 6.96 -19.76 -7.91
C ARG A 167 6.63 -21.24 -7.99
N GLU A 168 5.50 -21.67 -7.41
CA GLU A 168 5.04 -23.05 -7.50
C GLU A 168 4.45 -23.37 -8.87
N THR A 169 3.42 -22.61 -9.28
CA THR A 169 2.60 -22.95 -10.45
C THR A 169 3.21 -22.46 -11.76
N GLY A 170 4.10 -21.47 -11.71
CA GLY A 170 4.64 -20.78 -12.88
C GLY A 170 3.57 -19.99 -13.65
N ALA A 171 2.40 -19.74 -13.05
CA ALA A 171 1.30 -19.06 -13.71
C ALA A 171 1.68 -17.64 -14.16
N GLU A 172 1.31 -17.27 -15.39
CA GLU A 172 1.57 -15.94 -15.93
C GLU A 172 0.83 -14.85 -15.13
N MET A 173 1.49 -13.70 -14.93
CA MET A 173 0.90 -12.54 -14.27
C MET A 173 1.28 -11.26 -15.01
N PHE A 174 0.27 -10.45 -15.33
CA PHE A 174 0.49 -9.08 -15.77
C PHE A 174 0.72 -8.16 -14.58
N TYR A 175 1.80 -7.37 -14.64
CA TYR A 175 2.05 -6.28 -13.72
C TYR A 175 2.69 -5.09 -14.44
N PRO A 176 2.18 -3.85 -14.31
CA PRO A 176 2.77 -2.67 -14.97
C PRO A 176 4.20 -2.40 -14.45
N SER A 177 5.21 -2.56 -15.32
CA SER A 177 6.61 -2.61 -14.91
C SER A 177 7.48 -1.42 -15.32
N ALA A 178 6.95 -0.37 -15.96
CA ALA A 178 7.78 0.74 -16.44
C ALA A 178 8.55 1.47 -15.32
N TRP A 179 7.97 1.51 -14.11
CA TRP A 179 8.64 2.03 -12.93
C TRP A 179 9.85 1.16 -12.54
N HIS A 180 9.69 -0.17 -12.53
CA HIS A 180 10.75 -1.14 -12.22
C HIS A 180 11.85 -1.16 -13.29
N ALA A 181 11.46 -1.08 -14.56
CA ALA A 181 12.39 -1.07 -15.70
C ALA A 181 13.35 0.12 -15.65
N LEU A 182 12.88 1.30 -15.23
CA LEU A 182 13.76 2.47 -15.04
C LEU A 182 14.44 2.47 -13.66
N GLY A 183 13.72 2.08 -12.60
CA GLY A 183 14.25 2.04 -11.24
C GLY A 183 15.45 1.11 -11.09
N SER A 184 15.43 -0.06 -11.73
CA SER A 184 16.52 -1.05 -11.73
C SER A 184 17.81 -0.57 -12.40
N LEU A 185 17.75 0.49 -13.23
CA LEU A 185 18.92 1.10 -13.85
C LEU A 185 19.61 2.11 -12.93
N VAL A 186 18.95 2.53 -11.84
CA VAL A 186 19.50 3.47 -10.87
C VAL A 186 20.60 2.78 -10.03
N PRO A 187 21.77 3.40 -9.79
CA PRO A 187 22.82 2.78 -9.01
C PRO A 187 22.43 2.66 -7.53
N GLY A 188 22.70 1.51 -6.93
CA GLY A 188 22.42 1.22 -5.51
C GLY A 188 21.86 -0.19 -5.32
N ASP A 189 21.65 -0.57 -4.07
CA ASP A 189 20.83 -1.73 -3.71
C ASP A 189 19.34 -1.47 -4.04
N PRO A 190 18.50 -2.51 -4.16
CA PRO A 190 17.08 -2.35 -4.52
C PRO A 190 16.29 -1.42 -3.60
N ILE A 191 16.60 -1.37 -2.30
CA ILE A 191 15.92 -0.47 -1.35
C ILE A 191 16.27 0.98 -1.67
N LEU A 192 17.55 1.27 -1.90
CA LEU A 192 18.00 2.60 -2.31
C LEU A 192 17.43 3.02 -3.65
N GLN A 193 17.37 2.10 -4.61
CA GLN A 193 16.74 2.32 -5.91
C GLN A 193 15.29 2.72 -5.73
N GLY A 194 14.49 1.92 -5.01
CA GLY A 194 13.06 2.16 -4.82
C GLY A 194 12.77 3.47 -4.08
N ASN A 195 13.51 3.74 -3.00
CA ASN A 195 13.38 4.98 -2.22
C ASN A 195 13.76 6.22 -3.02
N VAL A 196 14.93 6.22 -3.67
CA VAL A 196 15.43 7.41 -4.38
C VAL A 196 14.65 7.64 -5.67
N PHE A 197 14.41 6.60 -6.47
CA PHE A 197 13.66 6.73 -7.72
C PHE A 197 12.22 7.14 -7.44
N GLY A 198 11.56 6.48 -6.47
CA GLY A 198 10.19 6.79 -6.08
C GLY A 198 10.01 8.20 -5.49
N ALA A 199 11.03 8.73 -4.79
CA ALA A 199 11.03 10.10 -4.28
C ALA A 199 11.26 11.16 -5.38
N VAL A 200 12.28 10.94 -6.22
CA VAL A 200 12.79 11.96 -7.16
C VAL A 200 12.00 11.97 -8.47
N ALA A 201 11.64 10.80 -9.02
CA ALA A 201 11.04 10.71 -10.35
C ALA A 201 9.74 11.54 -10.48
N PRO A 202 8.78 11.47 -9.54
CA PRO A 202 7.58 12.31 -9.62
C PRO A 202 7.89 13.81 -9.56
N MET A 203 8.89 14.22 -8.77
CA MET A 203 9.30 15.63 -8.62
C MET A 203 9.96 16.19 -9.88
N VAL A 204 10.53 15.33 -10.73
CA VAL A 204 11.07 15.71 -12.05
C VAL A 204 9.95 15.92 -13.07
N LEU A 205 8.92 15.07 -13.04
CA LEU A 205 7.84 15.10 -14.03
C LEU A 205 6.77 16.16 -13.72
N LEU A 206 6.34 16.25 -12.46
CA LEU A 206 5.19 17.06 -12.04
C LEU A 206 5.31 18.55 -12.41
N PRO A 207 6.40 19.28 -12.08
CA PRO A 207 6.42 20.72 -12.28
C PRO A 207 6.41 21.10 -13.76
N ALA A 208 7.20 20.40 -14.58
CA ALA A 208 7.29 20.65 -16.02
C ALA A 208 6.00 20.24 -16.73
N GLY A 209 5.41 19.10 -16.37
CA GLY A 209 4.13 18.66 -16.90
C GLY A 209 2.99 19.61 -16.54
N ALA A 210 2.88 20.00 -15.27
CA ALA A 210 1.86 20.93 -14.79
C ALA A 210 1.96 22.29 -15.50
N ALA A 211 3.18 22.80 -15.65
CA ALA A 211 3.44 24.02 -16.41
C ALA A 211 2.96 23.89 -17.87
N PHE A 212 3.26 22.78 -18.52
CA PHE A 212 2.89 22.54 -19.91
C PHE A 212 1.37 22.41 -20.09
N LEU A 213 0.69 21.68 -19.21
CA LEU A 213 -0.77 21.59 -19.24
C LEU A 213 -1.43 22.94 -18.96
N ALA A 214 -0.97 23.67 -17.94
CA ALA A 214 -1.47 25.00 -17.64
C ALA A 214 -1.22 26.00 -18.78
N TRP A 215 -0.08 25.88 -19.50
CA TRP A 215 0.20 26.66 -20.70
C TRP A 215 -0.86 26.43 -21.79
N VAL A 216 -1.20 25.16 -22.05
CA VAL A 216 -2.22 24.76 -23.03
C VAL A 216 -3.61 25.21 -22.61
N VAL A 217 -3.97 25.05 -21.34
CA VAL A 217 -5.28 25.42 -20.81
C VAL A 217 -5.43 26.94 -20.77
N ALA A 218 -4.51 27.68 -20.15
CA ALA A 218 -4.62 29.12 -19.96
C ALA A 218 -4.69 29.90 -21.28
N GLY A 219 -4.00 29.42 -22.32
CA GLY A 219 -3.96 30.01 -23.65
C GLY A 219 -2.96 31.18 -23.75
N PRO A 220 -2.77 31.75 -24.96
CA PRO A 220 -1.61 32.60 -25.27
C PRO A 220 -1.47 33.87 -24.43
N ARG A 221 -2.57 34.38 -23.88
CA ARG A 221 -2.57 35.60 -23.06
C ARG A 221 -2.01 35.37 -21.66
N TRP A 222 -2.28 34.20 -21.09
CA TRP A 222 -2.06 33.91 -19.67
C TRP A 222 -1.00 32.85 -19.42
N SER A 223 -0.57 32.13 -20.46
CA SER A 223 0.34 31.00 -20.35
C SER A 223 1.68 31.34 -19.67
N ALA A 224 2.24 32.53 -19.95
CA ALA A 224 3.49 33.00 -19.35
C ALA A 224 3.44 33.17 -17.82
N ILE A 225 2.24 33.23 -17.23
CA ILE A 225 2.03 33.36 -15.78
C ILE A 225 1.45 32.05 -15.21
N ALA A 226 0.46 31.48 -15.90
CA ALA A 226 -0.21 30.27 -15.44
C ALA A 226 0.72 29.06 -15.36
N ALA A 227 1.67 28.94 -16.31
CA ALA A 227 2.59 27.82 -16.36
C ALA A 227 3.57 27.78 -15.17
N PRO A 228 4.36 28.85 -14.87
CA PRO A 228 5.22 28.84 -13.68
C PRO A 228 4.43 28.76 -12.37
N ALA A 229 3.25 29.37 -12.28
CA ALA A 229 2.39 29.25 -11.09
C ALA A 229 1.91 27.80 -10.86
N ALA A 230 1.52 27.10 -11.92
CA ALA A 230 1.16 25.68 -11.86
C ALA A 230 2.37 24.80 -11.49
N ALA A 231 3.56 25.12 -12.00
CA ALA A 231 4.78 24.41 -11.60
C ALA A 231 4.98 24.47 -10.09
N VAL A 232 4.89 25.67 -9.48
CA VAL A 232 5.07 25.82 -8.03
C VAL A 232 3.95 25.12 -7.24
N ALA A 233 2.70 25.24 -7.68
CA ALA A 233 1.57 24.59 -7.02
C ALA A 233 1.64 23.05 -7.05
N SER A 234 2.35 22.46 -8.01
CA SER A 234 2.42 21.01 -8.21
C SER A 234 3.06 20.22 -7.06
N ILE A 235 3.85 20.87 -6.22
CA ILE A 235 4.51 20.25 -5.04
C ILE A 235 3.90 20.68 -3.70
N ALA A 236 2.77 21.41 -3.73
CA ALA A 236 2.15 22.02 -2.56
C ALA A 236 0.76 21.41 -2.23
N LEU A 237 0.36 20.36 -2.94
CA LEU A 237 -0.95 19.71 -2.80
C LEU A 237 -0.78 18.29 -2.23
N PRO A 238 -1.17 18.06 -0.96
CA PRO A 238 -1.08 16.77 -0.29
C PRO A 238 -1.76 15.62 -1.02
N GLU A 239 -2.84 15.91 -1.77
CA GLU A 239 -3.56 14.90 -2.52
C GLU A 239 -2.76 14.30 -3.66
N VAL A 240 -1.76 15.01 -4.19
CA VAL A 240 -0.88 14.50 -5.26
C VAL A 240 0.26 13.71 -4.65
N THR A 241 1.03 14.31 -3.75
CA THR A 241 2.30 13.73 -3.27
C THR A 241 2.18 13.11 -1.89
N GLY A 242 1.52 13.78 -0.94
CA GLY A 242 1.43 13.33 0.46
C GLY A 242 0.82 11.94 0.59
N SER A 243 -0.41 11.74 0.11
CA SER A 243 -1.12 10.44 0.26
C SER A 243 -0.40 9.26 -0.41
N LEU A 244 0.09 9.46 -1.63
CA LEU A 244 0.73 8.42 -2.42
C LEU A 244 2.13 8.10 -1.92
N MET A 245 2.82 9.08 -1.35
CA MET A 245 4.05 8.81 -0.64
C MET A 245 3.75 8.08 0.67
N ILE A 246 2.81 8.50 1.52
CA ILE A 246 2.47 7.81 2.80
C ILE A 246 2.17 6.32 2.56
N THR A 247 1.34 6.02 1.55
CA THR A 247 0.95 4.65 1.20
C THR A 247 1.99 3.89 0.38
N ALA A 248 3.11 4.54 0.05
CA ALA A 248 4.15 4.04 -0.84
C ALA A 248 3.64 3.57 -2.23
N SER A 249 2.54 4.15 -2.72
CA SER A 249 2.00 3.94 -4.06
C SER A 249 2.83 4.64 -5.14
N LEU A 250 4.14 4.39 -5.18
CA LEU A 250 5.13 5.19 -5.92
C LEU A 250 5.04 5.03 -7.45
N PRO A 251 4.78 3.84 -8.02
CA PRO A 251 4.52 3.74 -9.46
C PRO A 251 3.25 4.48 -9.88
N TYR A 252 2.21 4.43 -9.04
CA TYR A 252 1.00 5.21 -9.29
C TYR A 252 1.26 6.72 -9.21
N LEU A 253 2.02 7.18 -8.22
CA LEU A 253 2.46 8.58 -8.12
C LEU A 253 3.23 9.03 -9.37
N LEU A 254 4.15 8.20 -9.88
CA LEU A 254 4.87 8.49 -11.11
C LEU A 254 3.94 8.55 -12.34
N ALA A 255 2.97 7.65 -12.41
CA ALA A 255 1.96 7.65 -13.47
C ALA A 255 1.07 8.91 -13.41
N VAL A 256 0.63 9.33 -12.21
CA VAL A 256 -0.08 10.60 -11.98
C VAL A 256 0.78 11.79 -12.37
N ALA A 257 2.07 11.78 -12.05
CA ALA A 257 3.03 12.81 -12.44
C ALA A 257 3.20 12.95 -13.95
N ALA A 258 2.97 11.86 -14.70
CA ALA A 258 3.03 11.83 -16.16
C ALA A 258 1.74 12.32 -16.86
N ILE A 259 0.60 12.37 -16.16
CA ILE A 259 -0.70 12.83 -16.69
C ILE A 259 -0.62 14.22 -17.34
N PRO A 260 -0.07 15.27 -16.69
CA PRO A 260 -0.20 16.64 -17.20
C PRO A 260 0.46 16.83 -18.57
N ALA A 261 1.69 16.32 -18.74
CA ALA A 261 2.42 16.43 -19.99
C ALA A 261 1.77 15.59 -21.10
N THR A 262 1.30 14.38 -20.77
CA THR A 262 0.62 13.50 -21.72
C THR A 262 -0.70 14.09 -22.20
N ALA A 263 -1.51 14.65 -21.30
CA ALA A 263 -2.74 15.37 -21.64
C ALA A 263 -2.45 16.58 -22.53
N ALA A 264 -1.40 17.35 -22.23
CA ALA A 264 -0.99 18.49 -23.06
C ALA A 264 -0.59 18.06 -24.48
N LEU A 265 0.16 16.97 -24.64
CA LEU A 265 0.48 16.38 -25.96
C LEU A 265 -0.78 15.95 -26.71
N LEU A 266 -1.70 15.27 -26.02
CA LEU A 266 -2.95 14.76 -26.58
C LEU A 266 -3.84 15.90 -27.11
N PHE A 267 -4.04 16.94 -26.30
CA PHE A 267 -4.90 18.08 -26.65
C PHE A 267 -4.29 18.99 -27.73
N THR A 268 -2.97 18.98 -27.86
CA THR A 268 -2.25 19.73 -28.90
C THR A 268 -2.02 18.93 -30.18
N GLY A 269 -2.43 17.65 -30.23
CA GLY A 269 -2.40 16.83 -31.44
C GLY A 269 -1.00 16.36 -31.86
N ARG A 270 -0.10 16.14 -30.89
CA ARG A 270 1.28 15.69 -31.12
C ARG A 270 1.36 14.16 -31.11
N THR A 271 0.79 13.55 -32.15
CA THR A 271 0.51 12.10 -32.18
C THR A 271 1.76 11.24 -32.04
N VAL A 272 2.89 11.61 -32.66
CA VAL A 272 4.12 10.80 -32.62
C VAL A 272 4.67 10.69 -31.19
N ALA A 273 4.68 11.81 -30.45
CA ALA A 273 5.19 11.82 -29.07
C ALA A 273 4.18 11.32 -28.04
N VAL A 274 2.87 11.46 -28.30
CA VAL A 274 1.83 11.06 -27.34
C VAL A 274 1.66 9.54 -27.26
N ILE A 275 1.98 8.79 -28.32
CA ILE A 275 1.90 7.32 -28.33
C ILE A 275 2.81 6.70 -27.25
N PRO A 276 4.13 6.94 -27.24
CA PRO A 276 4.99 6.42 -26.17
C PRO A 276 4.64 7.05 -24.81
N ALA A 277 4.18 8.31 -24.77
CA ALA A 277 3.75 8.93 -23.50
C ALA A 277 2.54 8.21 -22.87
N LEU A 278 1.52 7.88 -23.66
CA LEU A 278 0.35 7.13 -23.20
C LEU A 278 0.70 5.70 -22.80
N ALA A 279 1.56 5.05 -23.59
CA ALA A 279 2.09 3.74 -23.24
C ALA A 279 2.84 3.78 -21.90
N GLY A 280 3.64 4.82 -21.67
CA GLY A 280 4.37 5.03 -20.42
C GLY A 280 3.46 5.25 -19.22
N VAL A 281 2.37 6.01 -19.37
CA VAL A 281 1.38 6.18 -18.30
C VAL A 281 0.71 4.84 -17.97
N PHE A 282 0.29 4.08 -18.98
CA PHE A 282 -0.35 2.77 -18.78
C PHE A 282 0.60 1.76 -18.12
N LEU A 283 1.83 1.64 -18.63
CA LEU A 283 2.84 0.70 -18.14
C LEU A 283 3.47 1.14 -16.80
N ALA A 284 3.31 2.40 -16.40
CA ALA A 284 3.61 2.84 -15.04
C ALA A 284 2.46 2.48 -14.08
N HIS A 285 1.21 2.78 -14.45
CA HIS A 285 0.02 2.32 -13.74
C HIS A 285 -1.28 2.54 -14.57
N PRO A 286 -2.10 1.51 -14.83
CA PRO A 286 -3.31 1.62 -15.67
C PRO A 286 -4.35 2.66 -15.19
N ALA A 287 -4.54 2.81 -13.88
CA ALA A 287 -5.43 3.82 -13.28
C ALA A 287 -5.20 5.26 -13.80
N ALA A 288 -3.94 5.65 -14.02
CA ALA A 288 -3.62 6.98 -14.54
C ALA A 288 -4.01 7.13 -16.03
N ALA A 289 -4.00 6.04 -16.80
CA ALA A 289 -4.51 6.02 -18.17
C ALA A 289 -6.04 6.19 -18.21
N VAL A 290 -6.76 5.63 -17.23
CA VAL A 290 -8.21 5.85 -17.06
C VAL A 290 -8.50 7.31 -16.76
N ALA A 291 -7.74 7.95 -15.85
CA ALA A 291 -7.86 9.39 -15.59
C ALA A 291 -7.63 10.24 -16.87
N LEU A 292 -6.63 9.88 -17.68
CA LEU A 292 -6.39 10.54 -18.98
C LEU A 292 -7.55 10.34 -19.97
N ALA A 293 -8.16 9.15 -20.01
CA ALA A 293 -9.32 8.88 -20.84
C ALA A 293 -10.51 9.77 -20.43
N VAL A 294 -10.77 9.92 -19.12
CA VAL A 294 -11.77 10.86 -18.59
C VAL A 294 -11.44 12.28 -19.01
N PHE A 295 -10.19 12.73 -18.85
CA PHE A 295 -9.80 14.10 -19.24
C PHE A 295 -9.99 14.33 -20.74
N ALA A 296 -9.63 13.36 -21.58
CA ALA A 296 -9.77 13.43 -23.02
C ALA A 296 -11.22 13.47 -23.47
N LEU A 297 -12.07 12.63 -22.87
CA LEU A 297 -13.50 12.60 -23.15
C LEU A 297 -14.16 13.93 -22.77
N VAL A 298 -13.94 14.42 -21.55
CA VAL A 298 -14.52 15.69 -21.07
C VAL A 298 -13.96 16.88 -21.87
N TRP A 299 -12.66 16.88 -22.20
CA TRP A 299 -12.07 17.89 -23.08
C TRP A 299 -12.75 17.92 -24.45
N TRP A 300 -13.00 16.76 -25.05
CA TRP A 300 -13.68 16.69 -26.33
C TRP A 300 -15.16 17.10 -26.23
N LEU A 301 -15.89 16.66 -25.21
CA LEU A 301 -17.31 17.00 -24.99
C LEU A 301 -17.52 18.51 -24.84
N THR A 302 -16.58 19.22 -24.21
CA THR A 302 -16.66 20.68 -24.08
C THR A 302 -16.31 21.43 -25.36
N ARG A 303 -15.72 20.76 -26.35
CA ARG A 303 -15.23 21.35 -27.61
C ARG A 303 -15.34 20.35 -28.76
N PRO A 304 -16.55 19.85 -29.08
CA PRO A 304 -16.71 18.73 -29.98
C PRO A 304 -16.21 19.09 -31.37
N ARG A 305 -15.20 18.34 -31.83
CA ARG A 305 -14.66 18.43 -33.19
C ARG A 305 -14.39 17.03 -33.71
N LEU A 306 -14.96 16.69 -34.87
CA LEU A 306 -14.80 15.36 -35.47
C LEU A 306 -13.32 15.02 -35.72
N GLY A 307 -12.54 15.97 -36.26
CA GLY A 307 -11.10 15.75 -36.49
C GLY A 307 -10.29 15.51 -35.21
N SER A 308 -10.72 16.06 -34.07
CA SER A 308 -10.11 15.72 -32.78
C SER A 308 -10.54 14.34 -32.29
N LEU A 309 -11.81 13.96 -32.47
CA LEU A 309 -12.30 12.63 -32.11
C LEU A 309 -11.57 11.53 -32.90
N VAL A 310 -11.48 11.69 -34.22
CA VAL A 310 -10.78 10.76 -35.11
C VAL A 310 -9.31 10.64 -34.70
N ARG A 311 -8.64 11.74 -34.37
CA ARG A 311 -7.26 11.70 -33.86
C ARG A 311 -7.15 10.96 -32.54
N LEU A 312 -8.03 11.24 -31.57
CA LEU A 312 -8.05 10.53 -30.29
C LEU A 312 -8.24 9.01 -30.51
N ALA A 313 -9.18 8.62 -31.38
CA ALA A 313 -9.43 7.23 -31.73
C ALA A 313 -8.22 6.57 -32.40
N ILE A 314 -7.60 7.23 -33.40
CA ILE A 314 -6.38 6.72 -34.05
C ILE A 314 -5.26 6.55 -33.03
N THR A 315 -5.02 7.54 -32.17
CA THR A 315 -4.01 7.44 -31.11
C THR A 315 -4.30 6.26 -30.19
N ALA A 316 -5.56 6.09 -29.75
CA ALA A 316 -5.95 4.99 -28.88
C ALA A 316 -5.73 3.64 -29.55
N VAL A 317 -6.10 3.49 -30.83
CA VAL A 317 -5.86 2.27 -31.62
C VAL A 317 -4.35 2.00 -31.76
N LEU A 318 -3.54 3.01 -32.07
CA LEU A 318 -2.09 2.83 -32.20
C LEU A 318 -1.44 2.40 -30.88
N VAL A 319 -1.86 2.97 -29.75
CA VAL A 319 -1.38 2.55 -28.42
C VAL A 319 -1.86 1.15 -28.09
N ALA A 320 -3.12 0.80 -28.41
CA ALA A 320 -3.66 -0.53 -28.18
C ALA A 320 -2.95 -1.59 -29.05
N VAL A 321 -2.61 -1.27 -30.30
CA VAL A 321 -1.82 -2.15 -31.17
C VAL A 321 -0.40 -2.31 -30.65
N LEU A 322 0.25 -1.20 -30.26
CA LEU A 322 1.59 -1.24 -29.67
C LEU A 322 1.61 -2.12 -28.41
N LEU A 323 0.60 -2.01 -27.57
CA LEU A 323 0.50 -2.74 -26.30
C LEU A 323 -0.33 -4.01 -26.41
N ALA A 324 -0.71 -4.47 -27.60
CA ALA A 324 -1.65 -5.59 -27.75
C ALA A 324 -1.22 -6.85 -26.96
N PRO A 325 0.06 -7.28 -26.99
CA PRO A 325 0.51 -8.44 -26.21
C PRO A 325 0.36 -8.21 -24.70
N VAL A 326 0.67 -7.01 -24.23
CA VAL A 326 0.55 -6.63 -22.82
C VAL A 326 -0.92 -6.55 -22.39
N LEU A 327 -1.80 -6.02 -23.25
CA LEU A 327 -3.23 -5.92 -22.98
C LEU A 327 -3.90 -7.30 -22.92
N VAL A 328 -3.47 -8.25 -23.75
CA VAL A 328 -3.96 -9.64 -23.67
C VAL A 328 -3.60 -10.24 -22.32
N ALA A 329 -2.34 -10.13 -21.88
CA ALA A 329 -1.91 -10.62 -20.56
C ALA A 329 -2.69 -9.96 -19.40
N ALA A 330 -3.09 -8.69 -19.54
CA ALA A 330 -3.85 -7.98 -18.52
C ALA A 330 -5.32 -8.44 -18.38
N THR A 331 -5.90 -9.11 -19.38
CA THR A 331 -7.35 -9.43 -19.39
C THR A 331 -7.77 -10.50 -18.37
N GLY A 332 -6.84 -11.35 -17.91
CA GLY A 332 -7.11 -12.40 -16.92
C GLY A 332 -7.07 -11.95 -15.45
N GLN A 333 -6.77 -10.68 -15.17
CA GLN A 333 -6.44 -10.19 -13.82
C GLN A 333 -7.44 -9.14 -13.28
N GLY A 334 -8.60 -8.98 -13.94
CA GLY A 334 -9.58 -7.93 -13.59
C GLY A 334 -10.35 -8.17 -12.27
N GLU A 335 -10.48 -9.43 -11.85
CA GLU A 335 -11.28 -9.82 -10.67
C GLU A 335 -10.53 -9.57 -9.34
N SER A 336 -9.20 -9.79 -9.30
CA SER A 336 -8.36 -9.52 -8.11
C SER A 336 -8.29 -8.04 -7.72
N VAL A 337 -8.50 -7.14 -8.68
CA VAL A 337 -8.52 -5.69 -8.49
C VAL A 337 -9.85 -5.19 -7.91
N ALA A 338 -10.94 -5.93 -8.13
CA ALA A 338 -12.31 -5.54 -7.73
C ALA A 338 -12.62 -5.80 -6.26
N GLU A 339 -11.80 -6.59 -5.57
CA GLU A 339 -11.97 -6.95 -4.16
C GLU A 339 -11.62 -5.80 -3.20
N TYR A 340 -10.74 -4.89 -3.61
CA TYR A 340 -10.35 -3.74 -2.80
C TYR A 340 -11.49 -2.72 -2.66
N THR A 341 -11.74 -2.29 -1.42
CA THR A 341 -12.66 -1.19 -1.12
C THR A 341 -12.00 -0.19 -0.16
N GLY A 342 -12.15 1.10 -0.45
CA GLY A 342 -11.51 2.19 0.29
C GLY A 342 -12.46 3.00 1.16
N GLN A 343 -13.60 2.42 1.55
CA GLN A 343 -14.64 3.14 2.28
C GLN A 343 -14.17 3.54 3.67
N VAL A 344 -14.45 4.78 4.05
CA VAL A 344 -13.93 5.39 5.29
C VAL A 344 -15.04 5.55 6.34
N GLY A 345 -16.24 5.00 6.09
CA GLY A 345 -17.36 5.03 7.05
C GLY A 345 -17.88 6.44 7.39
N LEU A 346 -17.63 7.43 6.52
CA LEU A 346 -17.93 8.84 6.76
C LEU A 346 -19.40 9.19 6.50
N GLY A 347 -19.90 10.23 7.18
CA GLY A 347 -21.18 10.85 6.82
C GLY A 347 -21.14 11.50 5.42
N ARG A 348 -22.29 11.56 4.73
CA ARG A 348 -22.38 12.08 3.35
C ARG A 348 -21.86 13.52 3.19
N ALA A 349 -22.18 14.41 4.13
CA ALA A 349 -21.74 15.80 4.08
C ALA A 349 -20.22 15.92 4.28
N GLU A 350 -19.65 15.10 5.17
CA GLU A 350 -18.22 15.06 5.42
C GLU A 350 -17.45 14.47 4.24
N SER A 351 -17.94 13.37 3.64
CA SER A 351 -17.39 12.81 2.41
C SER A 351 -17.34 13.85 1.29
N LEU A 352 -18.42 14.62 1.10
CA LEU A 352 -18.46 15.67 0.08
C LEU A 352 -17.46 16.79 0.39
N TRP A 353 -17.37 17.20 1.66
CA TRP A 353 -16.40 18.19 2.10
C TRP A 353 -14.97 17.74 1.84
N TRP A 354 -14.63 16.49 2.18
CA TRP A 354 -13.32 15.90 1.91
C TRP A 354 -13.05 15.85 0.41
N THR A 355 -14.02 15.39 -0.37
CA THR A 355 -13.94 15.35 -1.84
C THR A 355 -13.57 16.72 -2.42
N VAL A 356 -14.32 17.75 -2.04
CA VAL A 356 -14.20 19.10 -2.59
C VAL A 356 -12.89 19.77 -2.14
N THR A 357 -12.48 19.56 -0.89
CA THR A 357 -11.24 20.12 -0.32
C THR A 357 -9.97 19.36 -0.65
N GLY A 358 -10.07 18.20 -1.31
CA GLY A 358 -8.91 17.37 -1.66
C GLY A 358 -8.45 16.44 -0.52
N GLN A 359 -9.30 16.21 0.48
CA GLN A 359 -9.01 15.29 1.57
C GLN A 359 -9.42 13.85 1.26
N SER A 360 -8.85 12.93 2.03
CA SER A 360 -8.99 11.47 2.00
C SER A 360 -8.43 10.89 3.32
N ASN A 361 -8.52 9.57 3.52
CA ASN A 361 -8.03 8.83 4.70
C ASN A 361 -6.51 8.89 4.95
N HIS A 362 -5.70 9.48 4.06
CA HIS A 362 -4.26 9.72 4.29
C HIS A 362 -3.87 11.21 4.35
N THR A 363 -4.67 12.11 3.77
CA THR A 363 -4.34 13.55 3.69
C THR A 363 -4.93 14.37 4.82
N GLN A 364 -5.96 13.88 5.50
CA GLN A 364 -6.54 14.53 6.68
C GLN A 364 -5.53 14.68 7.82
N LYS A 365 -4.58 13.74 7.95
CA LYS A 365 -3.47 13.80 8.92
C LYS A 365 -2.44 14.89 8.61
N ILE A 366 -2.34 15.28 7.34
CA ILE A 366 -1.40 16.29 6.86
C ILE A 366 -1.96 17.70 7.12
N GLY A 367 -3.27 17.87 6.94
CA GLY A 367 -3.98 19.13 7.18
C GLY A 367 -4.59 19.76 5.93
N TRP A 368 -5.46 20.73 6.16
CA TRP A 368 -6.17 21.47 5.11
C TRP A 368 -5.51 22.83 4.86
N TYR A 369 -5.34 23.20 3.59
CA TYR A 369 -4.79 24.48 3.18
C TYR A 369 -5.86 25.37 2.50
N PRO A 370 -6.56 26.26 3.24
CA PRO A 370 -7.59 27.10 2.66
C PRO A 370 -7.17 27.93 1.44
N PRO A 371 -5.95 28.52 1.37
CA PRO A 371 -5.54 29.30 0.20
C PRO A 371 -5.52 28.51 -1.10
N THR A 372 -5.11 27.23 -1.09
CA THR A 372 -5.06 26.40 -2.29
C THR A 372 -6.47 26.08 -2.78
N PHE A 373 -7.40 25.84 -1.86
CA PHE A 373 -8.82 25.67 -2.17
C PHE A 373 -9.43 26.93 -2.78
N VAL A 374 -9.21 28.10 -2.17
CA VAL A 374 -9.73 29.40 -2.67
C VAL A 374 -9.18 29.70 -4.06
N LEU A 375 -7.88 29.53 -4.30
CA LEU A 375 -7.27 29.72 -5.61
C LEU A 375 -7.82 28.72 -6.64
N SER A 376 -8.02 27.46 -6.25
CA SER A 376 -8.64 26.45 -7.11
C SER A 376 -10.07 26.82 -7.50
N ALA A 377 -10.88 27.31 -6.54
CA ALA A 377 -12.25 27.76 -6.78
C ALA A 377 -12.30 28.99 -7.70
N ILE A 378 -11.43 29.98 -7.49
CA ILE A 378 -11.30 31.14 -8.39
C ILE A 378 -10.92 30.67 -9.80
N GLY A 379 -9.94 29.77 -9.91
CA GLY A 379 -9.51 29.20 -11.19
C GLY A 379 -10.64 28.47 -11.91
N ALA A 380 -11.40 27.66 -11.19
CA ALA A 380 -12.57 26.95 -11.70
C ALA A 380 -13.64 27.93 -12.21
N ALA A 381 -13.98 28.94 -11.43
CA ALA A 381 -14.93 29.99 -11.86
C ALA A 381 -14.44 30.70 -13.13
N VAL A 382 -13.16 31.07 -13.18
CA VAL A 382 -12.56 31.69 -14.36
C VAL A 382 -12.64 30.76 -15.58
N LEU A 383 -12.37 29.47 -15.44
CA LEU A 383 -12.45 28.49 -16.53
C LEU A 383 -13.87 28.28 -17.06
N LEU A 384 -14.88 28.33 -16.18
CA LEU A 384 -16.30 28.23 -16.53
C LEU A 384 -16.81 29.48 -17.26
N PHE A 385 -16.48 30.67 -16.75
CA PHE A 385 -17.08 31.92 -17.20
C PHE A 385 -16.26 32.68 -18.26
N ARG A 386 -14.97 32.38 -18.44
CA ARG A 386 -14.16 33.06 -19.47
C ARG A 386 -14.59 32.66 -20.88
N ARG A 387 -14.79 33.67 -21.73
CA ARG A 387 -15.25 33.46 -23.12
C ARG A 387 -14.13 33.01 -24.07
N ARG A 388 -12.89 33.49 -23.87
CA ARG A 388 -11.78 33.26 -24.81
C ARG A 388 -10.45 33.01 -24.09
N PRO A 389 -9.88 31.78 -24.16
CA PRO A 389 -10.49 30.54 -24.66
C PRO A 389 -11.42 29.91 -23.60
N TRP A 390 -12.62 29.45 -23.98
CA TRP A 390 -13.52 28.73 -23.07
C TRP A 390 -13.07 27.27 -22.87
N THR A 391 -12.39 26.94 -21.76
CA THR A 391 -11.82 25.62 -21.44
C THR A 391 -12.39 25.08 -20.12
N PRO A 392 -13.69 24.76 -20.04
CA PRO A 392 -14.30 24.34 -18.78
C PRO A 392 -13.96 22.88 -18.39
N TRP A 393 -13.33 22.12 -19.31
CA TRP A 393 -13.05 20.70 -19.12
C TRP A 393 -12.34 20.33 -17.80
N PRO A 394 -11.39 21.12 -17.23
CA PRO A 394 -10.78 20.75 -15.96
C PRO A 394 -11.82 20.74 -14.83
N VAL A 395 -12.77 21.67 -14.87
CA VAL A 395 -13.82 21.80 -13.85
C VAL A 395 -14.84 20.68 -13.98
N PHE A 396 -15.25 20.34 -15.20
CA PHE A 396 -16.15 19.20 -15.40
C PHE A 396 -15.47 17.86 -15.07
N SER A 397 -14.16 17.73 -15.32
CA SER A 397 -13.40 16.53 -14.93
C SER A 397 -13.28 16.42 -13.40
N LEU A 398 -13.13 17.55 -12.69
CA LEU A 398 -13.20 17.60 -11.22
C LEU A 398 -14.55 17.13 -10.69
N ILE A 399 -15.65 17.49 -11.37
CA ILE A 399 -17.00 17.04 -10.97
C ILE A 399 -17.16 15.54 -11.20
N VAL A 400 -16.76 15.03 -12.37
CA VAL A 400 -16.86 13.60 -12.70
C VAL A 400 -16.03 12.76 -11.74
N LEU A 401 -14.73 13.05 -11.60
CA LEU A 401 -13.87 12.33 -10.66
C LEU A 401 -14.26 12.57 -9.20
N GLY A 402 -14.79 13.76 -8.88
CA GLY A 402 -15.31 14.07 -7.55
C GLY A 402 -16.49 13.20 -7.17
N ALA A 403 -17.42 12.91 -8.10
CA ALA A 403 -18.51 11.97 -7.82
C ALA A 403 -17.99 10.54 -7.53
N VAL A 404 -16.99 10.09 -8.29
CA VAL A 404 -16.36 8.78 -8.07
C VAL A 404 -15.61 8.74 -6.74
N ALA A 405 -14.81 9.77 -6.42
CA ALA A 405 -14.08 9.88 -5.17
C ALA A 405 -15.02 9.95 -3.96
N ASP A 406 -16.09 10.75 -4.04
CA ASP A 406 -17.10 10.84 -2.99
C ASP A 406 -17.79 9.49 -2.76
N SER A 407 -18.12 8.77 -3.83
CA SER A 407 -18.69 7.42 -3.72
C SER A 407 -17.69 6.38 -3.21
N ALA A 408 -16.40 6.55 -3.45
CA ALA A 408 -15.37 5.66 -2.90
C ALA A 408 -15.20 5.86 -1.39
N GLN A 409 -15.35 7.09 -0.88
CA GLN A 409 -15.29 7.38 0.56
C GLN A 409 -16.55 6.92 1.30
N ALA A 410 -17.72 7.26 0.74
CA ALA A 410 -19.03 6.90 1.26
C ALA A 410 -19.93 6.50 0.10
N ARG A 411 -20.23 5.20 -0.04
CA ARG A 411 -20.97 4.67 -1.20
C ARG A 411 -22.31 5.38 -1.41
N TRP A 412 -22.58 5.74 -2.67
CA TRP A 412 -23.87 6.28 -3.07
C TRP A 412 -24.90 5.17 -3.16
N ALA A 413 -26.18 5.50 -3.03
CA ALA A 413 -27.25 4.52 -3.21
C ALA A 413 -27.23 3.93 -4.64
N ASP A 414 -27.55 2.65 -4.74
CA ASP A 414 -27.68 1.96 -6.01
C ASP A 414 -28.93 2.44 -6.79
N PRO A 415 -28.88 2.41 -8.13
CA PRO A 415 -27.83 1.83 -8.99
C PRO A 415 -26.64 2.75 -9.26
N VAL A 416 -26.71 4.03 -8.88
CA VAL A 416 -25.65 5.01 -9.21
C VAL A 416 -24.34 4.68 -8.49
N GLY A 417 -24.41 4.21 -7.25
CA GLY A 417 -23.26 3.74 -6.48
C GLY A 417 -22.46 2.67 -7.21
N GLU A 418 -23.14 1.67 -7.79
CA GLU A 418 -22.51 0.62 -8.59
C GLU A 418 -21.82 1.14 -9.86
N TRP A 419 -22.44 2.06 -10.61
CA TRP A 419 -21.79 2.69 -11.77
C TRP A 419 -20.53 3.47 -11.39
N LEU A 420 -20.58 4.20 -10.27
CA LEU A 420 -19.42 4.92 -9.75
C LEU A 420 -18.35 3.94 -9.26
N ARG A 421 -18.74 2.83 -8.63
CA ARG A 421 -17.82 1.75 -8.23
C ARG A 421 -17.09 1.17 -9.44
N MET A 422 -17.77 0.92 -10.56
CA MET A 422 -17.14 0.40 -11.78
C MET A 422 -16.00 1.30 -12.27
N VAL A 423 -16.16 2.63 -12.21
CA VAL A 423 -15.07 3.57 -12.51
C VAL A 423 -14.04 3.60 -11.39
N GLY A 424 -14.49 3.53 -10.13
CA GLY A 424 -13.67 3.53 -8.92
C GLY A 424 -12.73 2.32 -8.83
N THR A 425 -13.12 1.15 -9.30
CA THR A 425 -12.34 -0.10 -9.25
C THR A 425 -10.97 0.04 -9.93
N PHE A 426 -10.87 0.83 -11.01
CA PHE A 426 -9.57 1.12 -11.64
C PHE A 426 -8.60 1.84 -10.69
N PHE A 427 -9.12 2.50 -9.65
CA PHE A 427 -8.37 3.18 -8.59
C PHE A 427 -8.43 2.39 -7.26
N TYR A 428 -8.70 1.08 -7.30
CA TYR A 428 -8.94 0.21 -6.14
C TYR A 428 -10.11 0.67 -5.26
N ASP A 429 -11.01 1.47 -5.85
CA ASP A 429 -12.10 2.15 -5.14
C ASP A 429 -11.58 2.92 -3.90
N MET A 430 -10.34 3.45 -4.01
CA MET A 430 -9.67 4.23 -2.99
C MET A 430 -9.73 5.72 -3.32
N ALA A 431 -10.37 6.49 -2.45
CA ALA A 431 -10.57 7.93 -2.68
C ALA A 431 -9.27 8.71 -2.84
N TYR A 432 -8.23 8.39 -2.05
CA TYR A 432 -6.93 9.07 -2.15
C TYR A 432 -6.27 8.88 -3.52
N ARG A 433 -6.48 7.71 -4.18
CA ARG A 433 -5.99 7.45 -5.53
C ARG A 433 -6.73 8.29 -6.58
N ILE A 434 -8.02 8.54 -6.39
CA ILE A 434 -8.84 9.38 -7.29
C ILE A 434 -8.58 10.88 -7.05
N GLN A 435 -8.28 11.26 -5.81
CA GLN A 435 -7.94 12.64 -5.45
C GLN A 435 -6.62 13.11 -6.09
N ALA A 436 -5.66 12.21 -6.33
CA ALA A 436 -4.39 12.55 -6.97
C ALA A 436 -4.55 13.15 -8.40
N PRO A 437 -5.27 12.53 -9.35
CA PRO A 437 -5.58 13.18 -10.63
C PRO A 437 -6.50 14.40 -10.48
N MET A 438 -7.37 14.48 -9.47
CA MET A 438 -8.10 15.71 -9.16
C MET A 438 -7.16 16.85 -8.72
N GLY A 439 -6.11 16.54 -7.97
CA GLY A 439 -5.03 17.45 -7.59
C GLY A 439 -4.36 18.08 -8.82
N ILE A 440 -4.08 17.28 -9.86
CA ILE A 440 -3.58 17.81 -11.15
C ILE A 440 -4.51 18.88 -11.74
N LEU A 441 -5.82 18.67 -11.69
CA LEU A 441 -6.80 19.65 -12.17
C LEU A 441 -6.81 20.91 -11.29
N ARG A 442 -6.68 20.77 -9.96
CA ARG A 442 -6.54 21.90 -9.02
C ARG A 442 -5.29 22.72 -9.29
N VAL A 443 -4.14 22.08 -9.55
CA VAL A 443 -2.90 22.76 -9.97
C VAL A 443 -3.14 23.65 -11.20
N VAL A 444 -3.85 23.14 -12.20
CA VAL A 444 -4.20 23.91 -13.41
C VAL A 444 -5.14 25.08 -13.07
N CYS A 445 -6.15 24.86 -12.23
CA CYS A 445 -7.03 25.93 -11.74
C CYS A 445 -6.24 27.02 -11.01
N ILE A 446 -5.34 26.67 -10.11
CA ILE A 446 -4.48 27.61 -9.38
C ILE A 446 -3.63 28.45 -10.36
N GLY A 447 -2.98 27.82 -11.35
CA GLY A 447 -2.22 28.54 -12.36
C GLY A 447 -3.07 29.57 -13.13
N VAL A 448 -4.30 29.19 -13.51
CA VAL A 448 -5.25 30.09 -14.19
C VAL A 448 -5.72 31.21 -13.26
N ALA A 449 -5.97 30.93 -11.99
CA ALA A 449 -6.37 31.92 -10.98
C ALA A 449 -5.30 32.99 -10.80
N VAL A 450 -4.04 32.58 -10.63
CA VAL A 450 -2.90 33.50 -10.49
C VAL A 450 -2.76 34.38 -11.73
N ALA A 451 -2.84 33.79 -12.93
CA ALA A 451 -2.77 34.57 -14.17
C ALA A 451 -3.92 35.57 -14.31
N TRP A 452 -5.14 35.20 -13.89
CA TRP A 452 -6.28 36.09 -13.89
C TRP A 452 -6.12 37.24 -12.88
N LEU A 453 -5.68 36.95 -11.64
CA LEU A 453 -5.43 37.95 -10.61
C LEU A 453 -4.39 38.98 -11.07
N VAL A 454 -3.27 38.52 -11.65
CA VAL A 454 -2.25 39.42 -12.21
C VAL A 454 -2.82 40.28 -13.34
N ASP A 455 -3.65 39.71 -14.22
CA ASP A 455 -4.31 40.46 -15.29
C ASP A 455 -5.32 41.51 -14.77
N VAL A 456 -6.03 41.22 -13.68
CA VAL A 456 -6.92 42.16 -12.98
C VAL A 456 -6.12 43.30 -12.36
N VAL A 457 -5.09 43.00 -11.57
CA VAL A 457 -4.22 44.01 -10.94
C VAL A 457 -3.59 44.91 -12.01
N ALA A 458 -3.06 44.32 -13.09
CA ALA A 458 -2.49 45.07 -14.18
C ALA A 458 -3.51 45.99 -14.88
N ARG A 459 -4.80 45.62 -14.93
CA ARG A 459 -5.87 46.48 -15.45
C ARG A 459 -6.20 47.63 -14.49
N VAL A 460 -6.28 47.37 -13.20
CA VAL A 460 -6.55 48.39 -12.16
C VAL A 460 -5.43 49.42 -12.10
N VAL A 461 -4.16 48.97 -12.06
CA VAL A 461 -2.98 49.86 -12.04
C VAL A 461 -2.90 50.74 -13.29
N ARG A 462 -3.27 50.21 -14.46
CA ARG A 462 -3.35 51.00 -15.69
C ARG A 462 -4.45 52.05 -15.62
N ARG A 463 -5.64 51.72 -15.10
CA ARG A 463 -6.73 52.69 -14.91
C ARG A 463 -6.34 53.81 -13.93
N GLY A 464 -5.68 53.48 -12.83
CA GLY A 464 -5.22 54.47 -11.84
C GLY A 464 -4.11 55.40 -12.35
N ARG A 465 -3.30 54.96 -13.32
CA ARG A 465 -2.28 55.80 -13.99
C ARG A 465 -2.83 56.66 -15.12
N SER A 466 -4.05 56.39 -15.59
CA SER A 466 -4.74 57.15 -16.64
C SER A 466 -5.70 58.21 -16.08
N GLY A 467 -5.48 58.68 -14.84
CA GLY A 467 -6.31 59.69 -14.17
C GLY A 467 -6.15 61.12 -14.69
N GLY A 468 -6.36 61.33 -16.00
CA GLY A 468 -6.62 62.64 -16.60
C GLY A 468 -8.01 62.65 -17.24
N PRO A 469 -8.90 63.62 -16.94
CA PRO A 469 -10.21 63.69 -17.58
C PRO A 469 -10.05 64.21 -19.00
N GLY A 470 -10.57 63.46 -19.99
CA GLY A 470 -10.73 63.92 -21.37
C GLY A 470 -9.98 63.13 -22.42
N SER A 471 -10.51 61.98 -22.81
CA SER A 471 -10.65 61.59 -24.23
C SER A 471 -11.47 60.31 -24.30
N SER A 472 -12.56 60.39 -25.07
CA SER A 472 -13.43 59.26 -25.38
C SER A 472 -12.65 58.19 -26.16
N LEU A 473 -13.13 56.95 -26.03
CA LEU A 473 -12.50 55.73 -26.51
C LEU A 473 -12.59 55.48 -28.03
N ASP A 474 -12.84 56.51 -28.86
CA ASP A 474 -13.02 56.33 -30.32
C ASP A 474 -11.99 57.06 -31.21
N ASP A 475 -11.10 57.89 -30.67
CA ASP A 475 -10.05 58.56 -31.47
C ASP A 475 -8.63 58.20 -31.00
N VAL A 476 -8.08 57.11 -31.54
CA VAL A 476 -6.62 56.96 -31.69
C VAL A 476 -6.32 56.51 -33.13
N PRO A 477 -5.73 57.37 -33.96
CA PRO A 477 -5.27 57.00 -35.29
C PRO A 477 -4.16 55.95 -35.24
N ALA A 478 -4.09 55.15 -36.30
CA ALA A 478 -3.09 54.12 -36.51
C ALA A 478 -1.65 54.68 -36.43
N SER A 479 -0.87 54.16 -35.46
CA SER A 479 0.59 54.14 -35.37
C SER A 479 1.39 55.45 -35.23
N PRO A 480 2.48 55.39 -34.44
CA PRO A 480 3.79 55.79 -34.97
C PRO A 480 4.71 54.57 -35.15
N PRO A 481 5.53 54.55 -36.19
CA PRO A 481 6.49 53.49 -36.46
C PRO A 481 7.76 53.69 -35.59
N HIS A 482 8.43 52.58 -35.22
CA HIS A 482 9.76 52.49 -34.58
C HIS A 482 9.90 52.42 -33.02
N GLY A 483 8.82 52.49 -32.23
CA GLY A 483 8.89 52.28 -30.75
C GLY A 483 8.34 50.95 -30.22
N GLY A 484 7.64 50.19 -31.06
CA GLY A 484 6.77 49.07 -30.65
C GLY A 484 7.51 47.88 -30.03
N ALA A 485 8.74 47.59 -30.46
CA ALA A 485 9.52 46.46 -29.94
C ALA A 485 9.98 46.68 -28.49
N ALA A 486 10.37 47.91 -28.12
CA ALA A 486 10.84 48.27 -26.79
C ALA A 486 9.69 48.32 -25.77
N MET A 487 8.53 48.85 -26.16
CA MET A 487 7.31 48.91 -25.32
C MET A 487 6.70 47.50 -25.13
N ARG A 488 6.72 46.66 -26.16
CA ARG A 488 6.29 45.25 -26.11
C ARG A 488 7.29 44.39 -25.31
N ARG A 489 8.60 44.66 -25.42
CA ARG A 489 9.63 44.11 -24.52
C ARG A 489 9.36 44.50 -23.08
N ARG A 490 9.21 45.79 -22.76
CA ARG A 490 8.94 46.27 -21.40
C ARG A 490 7.69 45.62 -20.78
N ARG A 491 6.56 45.54 -21.49
CA ARG A 491 5.37 44.83 -21.01
C ARG A 491 5.59 43.34 -20.73
N THR A 492 6.38 42.68 -21.57
CA THR A 492 6.74 41.27 -21.40
C THR A 492 7.68 41.09 -20.22
N THR A 493 8.68 41.96 -20.06
CA THR A 493 9.62 41.96 -18.93
C THR A 493 8.91 42.24 -17.60
N THR A 494 7.98 43.21 -17.53
CA THR A 494 7.22 43.49 -16.31
C THR A 494 6.28 42.34 -15.94
N ALA A 495 5.66 41.67 -16.92
CA ALA A 495 4.84 40.48 -16.66
C ALA A 495 5.67 39.27 -16.21
N ILE A 496 6.87 39.09 -16.77
CA ILE A 496 7.83 38.04 -16.34
C ILE A 496 8.35 38.31 -14.93
N VAL A 497 8.70 39.56 -14.61
CA VAL A 497 9.14 39.94 -13.26
C VAL A 497 7.99 39.79 -12.25
N ALA A 498 6.77 40.24 -12.58
CA ALA A 498 5.61 40.03 -11.71
C ALA A 498 5.26 38.56 -11.53
N ALA A 499 5.42 37.72 -12.56
CA ALA A 499 5.24 36.28 -12.47
C ALA A 499 6.33 35.60 -11.63
N ALA A 500 7.59 36.03 -11.76
CA ALA A 500 8.69 35.58 -10.92
C ALA A 500 8.44 35.97 -9.46
N THR A 501 8.01 37.21 -9.18
CA THR A 501 7.66 37.67 -7.83
C THR A 501 6.43 36.93 -7.26
N ALA A 502 5.39 36.68 -8.06
CA ALA A 502 4.23 35.90 -7.64
C ALA A 502 4.56 34.42 -7.41
N SER A 503 5.47 33.84 -8.19
CA SER A 503 5.98 32.48 -7.99
C SER A 503 6.86 32.40 -6.73
N VAL A 504 7.64 33.44 -6.44
CA VAL A 504 8.38 33.60 -5.18
C VAL A 504 7.42 33.74 -3.98
N ALA A 505 6.27 34.38 -4.13
CA ALA A 505 5.25 34.45 -3.08
C ALA A 505 4.58 33.09 -2.76
N LEU A 506 4.68 32.11 -3.67
CA LEU A 506 4.25 30.73 -3.43
C LEU A 506 5.34 29.88 -2.74
N VAL A 507 6.59 30.36 -2.67
CA VAL A 507 7.71 29.66 -2.02
C VAL A 507 7.46 29.46 -0.52
N PRO A 508 6.99 30.46 0.26
CA PRO A 508 6.57 30.25 1.65
C PRO A 508 5.47 29.20 1.81
N MET A 509 4.51 29.12 0.88
CA MET A 509 3.46 28.07 0.93
C MET A 509 4.03 26.69 0.66
N ALA A 510 4.86 26.55 -0.37
CA ALA A 510 5.58 25.30 -0.58
C ALA A 510 6.40 24.97 0.69
N TRP A 511 7.13 25.91 1.28
CA TRP A 511 7.93 25.67 2.48
C TRP A 511 7.11 25.35 3.73
N ALA A 512 5.91 25.92 3.87
CA ALA A 512 4.97 25.56 4.93
C ALA A 512 4.43 24.13 4.80
N THR A 513 4.36 23.57 3.57
CA THR A 513 4.13 22.13 3.34
C THR A 513 5.42 21.28 3.47
N GLY A 514 6.52 21.85 3.98
CA GLY A 514 7.80 21.15 4.13
C GLY A 514 7.81 20.11 5.25
N ASP A 515 7.15 20.41 6.37
CA ASP A 515 7.02 19.48 7.51
C ASP A 515 6.23 18.21 7.13
N GLU A 516 5.31 18.34 6.18
CA GLU A 516 4.57 17.24 5.56
C GLU A 516 5.49 16.29 4.76
N ALA A 517 6.49 16.80 4.03
CA ALA A 517 7.40 15.95 3.28
C ALA A 517 8.26 15.07 4.20
N ARG A 518 8.68 15.62 5.35
CA ARG A 518 9.39 14.86 6.38
C ARG A 518 8.48 13.80 7.00
N SER A 519 7.28 14.17 7.48
CA SER A 519 6.35 13.19 8.09
C SER A 519 5.98 12.08 7.11
N THR A 520 5.78 12.42 5.84
CA THR A 520 5.47 11.49 4.76
C THR A 520 6.63 10.57 4.40
N MET A 521 7.88 11.06 4.44
CA MET A 521 9.06 10.22 4.21
C MET A 521 9.33 9.27 5.38
N LEU A 522 9.03 9.70 6.60
CA LEU A 522 9.09 8.88 7.81
C LEU A 522 7.91 7.89 7.91
N ALA A 523 6.82 8.12 7.18
CA ALA A 523 5.67 7.22 7.18
C ALA A 523 6.02 5.83 6.62
N SER A 524 5.49 4.80 7.29
CA SER A 524 5.75 3.39 7.00
C SER A 524 7.22 3.01 7.11
N ARG A 525 7.94 3.67 8.03
CA ARG A 525 9.28 3.30 8.49
C ARG A 525 9.20 3.14 10.00
N GLY A 526 9.62 1.99 10.49
CA GLY A 526 9.42 1.52 11.86
C GLY A 526 9.78 0.04 11.91
N THR A 527 9.28 -0.69 12.90
CA THR A 527 9.43 -2.15 13.02
C THR A 527 8.07 -2.83 12.90
N MET A 528 7.22 -2.32 11.98
CA MET A 528 5.82 -2.75 11.88
C MET A 528 5.72 -4.20 11.40
N TYR A 529 6.60 -4.58 10.47
CA TYR A 529 6.67 -5.91 9.88
C TYR A 529 8.08 -6.52 9.92
N VAL A 530 9.13 -5.70 10.00
CA VAL A 530 10.52 -6.19 10.02
C VAL A 530 11.30 -5.49 11.13
N SER A 531 11.49 -6.18 12.25
CA SER A 531 12.30 -5.71 13.36
C SER A 531 13.81 -5.74 13.02
N GLU A 532 14.63 -5.17 13.90
CA GLU A 532 16.09 -5.31 13.77
C GLU A 532 16.54 -6.77 13.98
N ALA A 533 15.91 -7.50 14.91
CA ALA A 533 16.14 -8.94 15.09
C ALA A 533 15.85 -9.73 13.80
N ASP A 534 14.82 -9.34 13.04
CA ASP A 534 14.54 -9.95 11.74
C ASP A 534 15.64 -9.69 10.73
N LYS A 535 16.16 -8.46 10.67
CA LYS A 535 17.25 -8.10 9.74
C LYS A 535 18.54 -8.85 10.09
N GLU A 536 18.85 -8.98 11.37
CA GLU A 536 20.01 -9.76 11.86
C GLU A 536 19.84 -11.25 11.54
N ALA A 537 18.65 -11.81 11.78
CA ALA A 537 18.34 -13.20 11.45
C ALA A 537 18.40 -13.47 9.93
N MET A 538 17.89 -12.55 9.10
CA MET A 538 17.98 -12.64 7.64
C MET A 538 19.43 -12.55 7.16
N GLN A 539 20.23 -11.66 7.76
CA GLN A 539 21.64 -11.54 7.44
C GLN A 539 22.39 -12.83 7.79
N TRP A 540 22.18 -13.37 8.99
CA TRP A 540 22.79 -14.63 9.42
C TRP A 540 22.36 -15.79 8.50
N LEU A 541 21.08 -15.89 8.17
CA LEU A 541 20.54 -16.92 7.27
C LEU A 541 21.18 -16.86 5.88
N ALA A 542 21.45 -15.67 5.36
CA ALA A 542 22.09 -15.47 4.06
C ALA A 542 23.51 -16.05 3.99
N GLU A 543 24.16 -16.26 5.13
CA GLU A 543 25.50 -16.85 5.23
C GLU A 543 25.47 -18.38 5.45
N GLN A 544 24.28 -18.96 5.68
CA GLN A 544 24.15 -20.39 5.97
C GLN A 544 24.24 -21.26 4.72
N PRO A 545 24.71 -22.53 4.86
CA PRO A 545 24.78 -23.48 3.76
C PRO A 545 23.43 -23.65 3.06
N ASP A 546 23.47 -23.75 1.73
CA ASP A 546 22.33 -24.04 0.85
C ASP A 546 21.17 -23.02 0.91
N ALA A 547 21.29 -21.92 1.69
CA ALA A 547 20.23 -20.92 1.87
C ALA A 547 19.88 -20.18 0.57
N MET A 548 20.84 -20.05 -0.35
CA MET A 548 20.67 -19.45 -1.67
C MET A 548 20.33 -20.46 -2.78
N GLU A 549 20.42 -21.77 -2.50
CA GLU A 549 20.24 -22.83 -3.51
C GLU A 549 18.82 -23.40 -3.57
N GLY A 550 18.00 -23.15 -2.55
CA GLY A 550 16.59 -23.57 -2.49
C GLY A 550 15.68 -22.40 -2.16
N HIS A 551 14.55 -22.65 -1.51
CA HIS A 551 13.63 -21.62 -1.03
C HIS A 551 13.63 -21.52 0.49
N VAL A 552 13.36 -20.32 0.99
CA VAL A 552 12.99 -20.08 2.38
C VAL A 552 11.46 -19.97 2.46
N LEU A 553 10.82 -20.89 3.17
CA LEU A 553 9.39 -20.80 3.44
C LEU A 553 9.14 -19.70 4.47
N VAL A 554 8.26 -18.77 4.12
CA VAL A 554 7.84 -17.65 4.96
C VAL A 554 6.33 -17.61 5.01
N ASN A 555 5.74 -17.02 6.04
CA ASN A 555 4.35 -16.62 5.95
C ASN A 555 4.27 -15.31 5.14
N PRO A 556 3.51 -15.24 4.03
CA PRO A 556 3.42 -14.01 3.22
C PRO A 556 2.86 -12.83 4.04
N SER A 557 2.07 -13.09 5.08
CA SER A 557 1.55 -12.07 5.98
C SER A 557 2.60 -11.50 6.95
N GLU A 558 3.75 -12.13 7.18
CA GLU A 558 4.73 -11.74 8.21
C GLU A 558 5.80 -10.74 7.72
N GLY A 559 5.69 -10.24 6.48
CA GLY A 559 6.67 -9.33 5.92
C GLY A 559 8.05 -9.98 5.67
N SER A 560 8.31 -11.20 6.10
CA SER A 560 9.64 -11.84 6.02
C SER A 560 10.13 -12.01 4.58
N GLY A 561 9.25 -11.96 3.58
CA GLY A 561 9.65 -11.91 2.17
C GLY A 561 10.50 -10.68 1.79
N TRP A 562 10.65 -9.69 2.69
CA TRP A 562 11.65 -8.62 2.55
C TRP A 562 13.10 -9.12 2.49
N MET A 563 13.35 -10.34 2.99
CA MET A 563 14.67 -10.99 2.93
C MET A 563 15.23 -11.08 1.50
N TYR A 564 14.37 -11.20 0.49
CA TYR A 564 14.80 -11.24 -0.90
C TYR A 564 15.36 -9.88 -1.34
N ALA A 565 14.63 -8.78 -1.11
CA ALA A 565 15.13 -7.44 -1.43
C ALA A 565 16.40 -7.07 -0.65
N LEU A 566 16.47 -7.42 0.64
CA LEU A 566 17.57 -7.06 1.54
C LEU A 566 18.85 -7.87 1.25
N HIS A 567 18.74 -9.20 1.18
CA HIS A 567 19.89 -10.10 1.17
C HIS A 567 19.95 -11.00 -0.07
N GLY A 568 18.92 -11.03 -0.92
CA GLY A 568 18.81 -11.96 -2.04
C GLY A 568 18.34 -13.35 -1.63
N LEU A 569 17.94 -13.52 -0.36
CA LEU A 569 17.42 -14.80 0.12
C LEU A 569 16.17 -15.19 -0.67
N PRO A 570 16.14 -16.37 -1.31
CA PRO A 570 15.06 -16.80 -2.18
C PRO A 570 13.81 -17.19 -1.38
N SER A 571 13.09 -16.20 -0.84
CA SER A 571 11.82 -16.45 -0.15
C SER A 571 10.78 -17.02 -1.12
N LEU A 572 10.02 -18.03 -0.69
CA LEU A 572 8.96 -18.63 -1.51
C LEU A 572 7.91 -17.58 -1.91
N PHE A 573 7.54 -16.74 -0.95
CA PHE A 573 6.65 -15.61 -1.18
C PHE A 573 7.43 -14.29 -1.14
N THR A 574 7.20 -13.44 -2.14
CA THR A 574 7.84 -12.12 -2.26
C THR A 574 6.84 -10.97 -2.20
N HIS A 575 5.58 -11.26 -1.87
CA HIS A 575 4.53 -10.29 -1.61
C HIS A 575 3.56 -10.81 -0.54
N PHE A 576 2.68 -9.95 -0.04
CA PHE A 576 1.69 -10.28 0.97
C PHE A 576 0.43 -11.00 0.45
N PRO A 577 -0.14 -10.67 -0.74
CA PRO A 577 -1.21 -11.48 -1.30
C PRO A 577 -0.75 -12.91 -1.53
N TRP A 578 -1.67 -13.87 -1.35
CA TRP A 578 -1.43 -15.24 -1.78
C TRP A 578 -1.14 -15.26 -3.29
N PRO A 579 -0.24 -16.15 -3.77
CA PRO A 579 -0.01 -16.36 -5.20
C PRO A 579 -1.25 -16.92 -5.92
N ASP A 580 -1.00 -17.65 -7.00
CA ASP A 580 -2.02 -18.42 -7.71
C ASP A 580 -2.85 -19.32 -6.77
N PRO A 581 -4.20 -19.31 -6.86
CA PRO A 581 -5.09 -20.13 -6.04
C PRO A 581 -4.80 -21.63 -6.11
N ASP A 582 -4.19 -22.12 -7.19
CA ASP A 582 -3.85 -23.53 -7.40
C ASP A 582 -2.49 -23.91 -6.77
N SER A 583 -1.90 -23.05 -5.94
CA SER A 583 -0.64 -23.31 -5.21
C SER A 583 -0.85 -24.23 -4.00
N GLU A 584 -1.30 -25.47 -4.26
CA GLU A 584 -1.67 -26.47 -3.24
C GLU A 584 -0.47 -26.94 -2.40
N LEU A 585 0.74 -27.04 -2.98
CA LEU A 585 1.93 -27.43 -2.23
C LEU A 585 2.34 -26.33 -1.25
N SER A 586 2.22 -25.08 -1.66
CA SER A 586 2.50 -23.91 -0.81
C SER A 586 1.54 -23.85 0.36
N ALA A 587 0.26 -24.16 0.13
CA ALA A 587 -0.75 -24.25 1.19
C ALA A 587 -0.42 -25.39 2.16
N ALA A 588 -0.16 -26.60 1.64
CA ALA A 588 0.19 -27.76 2.46
C ALA A 588 1.46 -27.54 3.29
N ALA A 589 2.51 -26.97 2.69
CA ALA A 589 3.77 -26.68 3.37
C ALA A 589 3.60 -25.64 4.49
N LEU A 590 2.68 -24.69 4.34
CA LEU A 590 2.49 -23.60 5.29
C LEU A 590 1.49 -23.95 6.40
N ASP A 591 0.37 -24.60 6.10
CA ASP A 591 -0.71 -24.85 7.05
C ASP A 591 -0.51 -26.10 7.93
N ASP A 592 0.25 -27.10 7.45
CA ASP A 592 0.44 -28.40 8.12
C ASP A 592 1.91 -28.69 8.47
N LEU A 593 2.69 -27.63 8.74
CA LEU A 593 4.13 -27.71 8.94
C LEU A 593 4.59 -28.64 10.10
N ASP A 594 3.73 -28.94 11.09
CA ASP A 594 4.01 -29.95 12.12
C ASP A 594 4.16 -31.38 11.59
N LEU A 595 3.56 -31.67 10.43
CA LEU A 595 3.58 -33.02 9.89
C LEU A 595 4.92 -33.36 9.22
N ALA A 596 5.81 -32.39 9.00
CA ALA A 596 7.12 -32.65 8.41
C ALA A 596 7.90 -33.74 9.19
N GLY A 597 8.38 -34.76 8.49
CA GLY A 597 9.13 -35.88 9.05
C GLY A 597 8.34 -36.83 9.95
N THR A 598 7.03 -36.66 10.11
CA THR A 598 6.18 -37.59 10.90
C THR A 598 5.88 -38.90 10.17
N GLY A 599 6.00 -38.88 8.85
CA GLY A 599 5.67 -39.96 7.94
C GLY A 599 4.18 -40.23 7.79
N MET A 600 3.81 -41.40 7.27
CA MET A 600 2.41 -41.78 7.01
C MET A 600 1.86 -42.70 8.10
N PRO A 601 0.53 -42.73 8.34
CA PRO A 601 -0.06 -43.67 9.28
C PRO A 601 0.34 -45.13 8.99
N GLY A 602 1.05 -45.76 9.91
CA GLY A 602 1.54 -47.14 9.77
C GLY A 602 2.92 -47.29 9.12
N ASP A 603 3.51 -46.21 8.60
CA ASP A 603 4.89 -46.18 8.10
C ASP A 603 5.56 -44.82 8.40
N PRO A 604 6.19 -44.67 9.58
CA PRO A 604 6.89 -43.46 9.98
C PRO A 604 8.09 -43.10 9.09
N GLY A 605 8.57 -44.02 8.25
CA GLY A 605 9.68 -43.78 7.32
C GLY A 605 9.23 -43.34 5.92
N ALA A 606 7.93 -43.47 5.60
CA ALA A 606 7.37 -43.01 4.33
C ALA A 606 7.17 -41.50 4.35
N ALA A 607 7.35 -40.83 3.21
CA ALA A 607 7.08 -39.40 3.12
C ALA A 607 5.58 -39.11 3.04
N ASN A 608 5.11 -38.13 3.80
CA ASN A 608 3.75 -37.62 3.72
C ASN A 608 3.64 -36.43 2.74
N ASP A 609 2.43 -35.88 2.59
CA ASP A 609 2.14 -34.80 1.64
C ASP A 609 2.95 -33.53 1.94
N VAL A 610 3.23 -33.24 3.22
CA VAL A 610 4.06 -32.09 3.63
C VAL A 610 5.53 -32.31 3.29
N ASP A 611 6.06 -33.52 3.51
CA ASP A 611 7.43 -33.88 3.09
C ASP A 611 7.60 -33.82 1.56
N VAL A 612 6.55 -34.15 0.80
CA VAL A 612 6.52 -34.01 -0.65
C VAL A 612 6.48 -32.54 -1.04
N ALA A 613 5.65 -31.72 -0.39
CA ALA A 613 5.56 -30.29 -0.65
C ALA A 613 6.88 -29.57 -0.38
N LEU A 614 7.48 -29.77 0.80
CA LEU A 614 8.76 -29.15 1.18
C LEU A 614 9.88 -29.53 0.20
N ARG A 615 9.95 -30.79 -0.25
CA ARG A 615 10.96 -31.22 -1.23
C ARG A 615 10.70 -30.69 -2.63
N SER A 616 9.45 -30.69 -3.09
CA SER A 616 9.07 -30.26 -4.44
C SER A 616 9.25 -28.75 -4.63
N LEU A 617 8.93 -27.99 -3.58
CA LEU A 617 9.18 -26.54 -3.53
C LEU A 617 10.63 -26.20 -3.20
N GLY A 618 11.47 -27.18 -2.87
CA GLY A 618 12.89 -26.98 -2.55
C GLY A 618 13.12 -26.18 -1.28
N ILE A 619 12.24 -26.30 -0.27
CA ILE A 619 12.33 -25.54 0.99
C ILE A 619 13.50 -26.05 1.82
N ARG A 620 14.51 -25.20 2.06
CA ARG A 620 15.69 -25.52 2.89
C ARG A 620 15.55 -25.04 4.32
N TYR A 621 14.86 -23.91 4.49
CA TYR A 621 14.66 -23.24 5.76
C TYR A 621 13.23 -22.72 5.86
N VAL A 622 12.70 -22.65 7.08
CA VAL A 622 11.48 -21.94 7.41
C VAL A 622 11.84 -20.74 8.28
N PHE A 623 11.37 -19.56 7.92
CA PHE A 623 11.60 -18.33 8.66
C PHE A 623 10.28 -17.81 9.20
N VAL A 624 10.24 -17.57 10.51
CA VAL A 624 9.04 -17.19 11.25
C VAL A 624 9.32 -15.88 11.97
N SER A 625 8.50 -14.86 11.71
CA SER A 625 8.69 -13.51 12.23
C SER A 625 7.33 -12.85 12.49
N PRO A 626 6.73 -13.10 13.66
CA PRO A 626 5.53 -12.38 14.06
C PRO A 626 5.83 -10.88 14.29
N PRO A 627 4.82 -10.00 14.14
CA PRO A 627 3.41 -10.28 13.89
C PRO A 627 3.07 -10.49 12.41
N SER A 628 1.92 -11.11 12.15
CA SER A 628 1.38 -11.28 10.79
C SER A 628 0.42 -10.13 10.45
N ALA A 629 0.53 -9.57 9.26
CA ALA A 629 -0.37 -8.58 8.69
C ALA A 629 -1.74 -9.20 8.35
N GLY A 630 -2.80 -8.69 8.97
CA GLY A 630 -4.17 -9.10 8.65
C GLY A 630 -4.55 -10.51 9.12
N SER A 631 -5.54 -11.11 8.47
CA SER A 631 -6.17 -12.38 8.86
C SER A 631 -5.36 -13.62 8.43
N ALA A 632 -4.13 -13.76 8.91
CA ALA A 632 -3.19 -14.80 8.48
C ALA A 632 -3.54 -16.25 8.91
N GLY A 633 -4.66 -16.46 9.63
CA GLY A 633 -5.27 -17.78 9.76
C GLY A 633 -4.39 -18.88 10.38
N GLY A 634 -4.53 -20.11 9.87
CA GLY A 634 -3.81 -21.32 10.30
C GLY A 634 -2.31 -21.29 10.02
N ALA A 635 -1.88 -20.75 8.88
CA ALA A 635 -0.48 -20.53 8.50
C ALA A 635 0.36 -19.83 9.58
N ALA A 636 -0.19 -18.79 10.22
CA ALA A 636 0.51 -18.07 11.30
C ALA A 636 0.66 -18.92 12.57
N LEU A 637 -0.24 -19.88 12.79
CA LEU A 637 -0.18 -20.79 13.93
C LEU A 637 0.76 -21.97 13.66
N ALA A 638 0.70 -22.50 12.43
CA ALA A 638 1.53 -23.59 11.94
C ALA A 638 3.02 -23.22 12.02
N SER A 639 3.38 -22.03 11.55
CA SER A 639 4.76 -21.53 11.61
C SER A 639 5.23 -21.24 13.05
N LYS A 640 4.39 -20.62 13.90
CA LYS A 640 4.80 -20.13 15.23
C LYS A 640 4.83 -21.18 16.32
N SER A 641 3.92 -22.16 16.28
CA SER A 641 3.75 -23.12 17.38
C SER A 641 3.96 -24.56 16.94
N TRP A 642 3.46 -24.95 15.77
CA TRP A 642 3.43 -26.34 15.35
C TRP A 642 4.78 -26.80 14.78
N ALA A 643 5.51 -25.90 14.10
CA ALA A 643 6.86 -26.16 13.57
C ALA A 643 7.86 -26.65 14.63
N TRP A 644 7.78 -26.16 15.87
CA TRP A 644 8.65 -26.55 16.99
C TRP A 644 8.58 -28.03 17.37
N TRP A 645 7.53 -28.72 16.97
CA TRP A 645 7.26 -30.11 17.33
C TRP A 645 7.35 -31.06 16.15
N SER A 646 7.68 -30.53 14.97
CA SER A 646 7.84 -31.29 13.75
C SER A 646 9.14 -32.10 13.80
N PRO A 647 9.12 -33.45 13.72
CA PRO A 647 10.32 -34.27 13.73
C PRO A 647 11.28 -34.01 12.57
N GLY A 648 10.78 -33.43 11.47
CA GLY A 648 11.57 -33.10 10.27
C GLY A 648 12.14 -31.68 10.26
N LEU A 649 11.92 -30.89 11.32
CA LEU A 649 12.39 -29.51 11.43
C LEU A 649 13.25 -29.33 12.68
N THR A 650 14.47 -28.84 12.49
CA THR A 650 15.33 -28.46 13.60
C THR A 650 15.37 -26.94 13.73
N PRO A 651 14.99 -26.36 14.88
CA PRO A 651 15.23 -24.94 15.11
C PRO A 651 16.74 -24.70 15.18
N VAL A 652 17.24 -23.73 14.40
CA VAL A 652 18.67 -23.42 14.31
C VAL A 652 19.00 -22.00 14.78
N TYR A 653 18.02 -21.11 14.87
CA TYR A 653 18.19 -19.73 15.32
C TYR A 653 16.93 -19.25 16.03
N GLN A 654 17.08 -18.54 17.14
CA GLN A 654 15.97 -17.88 17.84
C GLN A 654 16.42 -16.60 18.53
N ASP A 655 15.94 -15.45 18.04
CA ASP A 655 16.08 -14.17 18.72
C ASP A 655 14.70 -13.55 18.97
N GLY A 656 14.33 -13.45 20.25
CA GLY A 656 12.98 -13.05 20.66
C GLY A 656 11.92 -13.93 19.99
N PRO A 657 10.97 -13.35 19.22
CA PRO A 657 9.94 -14.10 18.55
C PRO A 657 10.32 -14.58 17.14
N THR A 658 11.48 -14.16 16.61
CA THR A 658 11.98 -14.55 15.30
C THR A 658 12.70 -15.88 15.39
N THR A 659 12.29 -16.86 14.58
CA THR A 659 12.83 -18.23 14.61
C THR A 659 13.13 -18.73 13.20
N ILE A 660 14.24 -19.45 13.05
CA ILE A 660 14.59 -20.14 11.82
C ILE A 660 14.67 -21.64 12.09
N PHE A 661 13.98 -22.41 11.26
CA PHE A 661 14.07 -23.87 11.24
C PHE A 661 14.82 -24.33 9.99
N ALA A 662 15.71 -25.31 10.13
CA ALA A 662 16.26 -26.06 9.01
C ALA A 662 15.34 -27.25 8.70
N VAL A 663 15.12 -27.54 7.42
CA VAL A 663 14.39 -28.74 6.98
C VAL A 663 15.37 -29.91 6.89
N ASP A 664 15.33 -30.82 7.85
CA ASP A 664 16.39 -31.83 8.04
C ASP A 664 16.62 -32.69 6.81
N ALA A 665 15.53 -33.12 6.16
CA ALA A 665 15.58 -33.94 4.94
C ALA A 665 16.25 -33.23 3.74
N MET A 666 16.41 -31.92 3.82
CA MET A 666 17.01 -31.08 2.79
C MET A 666 18.47 -30.74 3.07
N HIS A 667 19.05 -31.25 4.15
CA HIS A 667 20.44 -31.05 4.50
C HIS A 667 21.17 -32.41 4.58
N PRO A 668 22.43 -32.51 4.15
CA PRO A 668 23.25 -33.68 4.42
C PRO A 668 23.37 -33.96 5.93
N THR A 669 23.48 -35.23 6.29
CA THR A 669 23.60 -35.66 7.68
C THR A 669 24.74 -34.92 8.41
N GLY A 670 24.45 -34.37 9.60
CA GLY A 670 25.39 -33.61 10.41
C GLY A 670 25.57 -32.13 10.01
N ARG A 671 25.00 -31.68 8.89
CA ARG A 671 25.04 -30.26 8.48
C ARG A 671 24.19 -29.38 9.38
N VAL A 672 22.98 -29.83 9.72
CA VAL A 672 22.08 -29.09 10.62
C VAL A 672 22.72 -28.88 11.99
N ASP A 673 23.39 -29.90 12.53
CA ASP A 673 24.13 -29.79 13.80
C ASP A 673 25.24 -28.72 13.73
N SER A 674 25.93 -28.62 12.59
CA SER A 674 26.96 -27.58 12.39
C SER A 674 26.37 -26.18 12.30
N ILE A 675 25.21 -26.02 11.64
CA ILE A 675 24.48 -24.75 11.57
C ILE A 675 24.02 -24.32 12.97
N LEU A 676 23.44 -25.26 13.74
CA LEU A 676 23.02 -25.01 15.11
C LEU A 676 24.21 -24.62 16.01
N ALA A 677 25.37 -25.24 15.84
CA ALA A 677 26.58 -24.92 16.61
C ALA A 677 27.19 -23.55 16.24
N ASP A 678 26.98 -23.08 15.01
CA ASP A 678 27.42 -21.76 14.53
C ASP A 678 26.43 -20.64 14.86
N SER A 679 25.24 -20.98 15.34
CA SER A 679 24.18 -20.02 15.63
C SER A 679 24.60 -19.04 16.75
N PRO A 680 24.58 -17.72 16.50
CA PRO A 680 24.82 -16.72 17.54
C PRO A 680 23.68 -16.65 18.56
N HIS A 681 22.49 -17.10 18.17
CA HIS A 681 21.29 -17.14 18.98
C HIS A 681 20.72 -18.57 18.98
N PRO A 682 21.41 -19.52 19.64
CA PRO A 682 20.99 -20.92 19.62
C PRO A 682 19.62 -21.05 20.31
N PRO A 683 18.66 -21.75 19.68
CA PRO A 683 17.31 -21.88 20.20
C PRO A 683 17.30 -22.62 21.53
N SER A 684 16.46 -22.13 22.44
CA SER A 684 16.16 -22.82 23.68
C SER A 684 15.17 -23.96 23.43
N ARG A 685 15.22 -25.02 24.24
CA ARG A 685 14.19 -26.08 24.15
C ARG A 685 12.81 -25.42 24.31
N PRO A 686 11.86 -25.66 23.37
CA PRO A 686 10.54 -25.08 23.45
C PRO A 686 9.89 -25.53 24.76
N ASP A 687 9.41 -24.56 25.54
CA ASP A 687 8.59 -24.85 26.72
C ASP A 687 7.22 -25.32 26.23
N PRO A 688 6.81 -26.58 26.45
CA PRO A 688 5.49 -27.07 26.05
C PRO A 688 4.36 -26.19 26.59
N ALA A 689 4.57 -25.52 27.72
CA ALA A 689 3.62 -24.59 28.30
C ALA A 689 3.52 -23.27 27.50
N ARG A 690 4.54 -22.86 26.74
CA ARG A 690 4.51 -21.61 25.95
C ARG A 690 4.18 -21.85 24.48
N THR A 691 4.52 -23.02 23.95
CA THR A 691 4.30 -23.41 22.57
C THR A 691 3.73 -24.83 22.55
N PRO A 692 2.44 -25.06 22.83
CA PRO A 692 1.88 -26.41 22.88
C PRO A 692 1.78 -27.05 21.49
N HIS A 693 1.93 -28.39 21.46
CA HIS A 693 1.74 -29.22 20.27
C HIS A 693 0.37 -29.00 19.61
N ARG A 694 0.28 -29.28 18.30
CA ARG A 694 -1.01 -29.37 17.61
C ARG A 694 -1.88 -30.44 18.26
N GLN A 695 -3.13 -30.09 18.51
CA GLN A 695 -4.06 -30.96 19.22
C GLN A 695 -4.99 -31.69 18.25
N PRO A 696 -5.33 -32.97 18.52
CA PRO A 696 -6.24 -33.74 17.68
C PRO A 696 -7.70 -33.32 17.97
N ILE A 697 -8.16 -32.29 17.26
CA ILE A 697 -9.50 -31.69 17.47
C ILE A 697 -10.61 -32.65 17.01
N ILE A 698 -10.41 -33.35 15.89
CA ILE A 698 -11.42 -34.24 15.30
C ILE A 698 -11.43 -35.59 16.01
N ALA A 699 -12.63 -36.03 16.41
CA ALA A 699 -12.85 -37.35 16.96
C ALA A 699 -12.65 -38.46 15.92
N PRO A 700 -11.96 -39.57 16.25
CA PRO A 700 -12.01 -40.76 15.43
C PRO A 700 -13.48 -41.20 15.21
N PRO A 701 -13.84 -41.74 14.03
CA PRO A 701 -15.22 -42.15 13.73
C PRO A 701 -15.81 -43.18 14.71
N GLU A 702 -14.93 -43.90 15.41
CA GLU A 702 -15.26 -44.94 16.39
C GLU A 702 -15.69 -44.37 17.76
N GLU A 703 -15.39 -43.09 18.01
CA GLU A 703 -15.80 -42.37 19.20
C GLU A 703 -17.26 -41.90 19.03
N ALA A 704 -18.18 -42.58 19.71
CA ALA A 704 -19.62 -42.34 19.61
C ALA A 704 -20.01 -40.87 19.90
N ALA A 705 -21.22 -40.47 19.47
CA ALA A 705 -21.80 -39.10 19.51
C ALA A 705 -21.76 -38.33 20.86
N ARG A 706 -21.19 -38.90 21.93
CA ARG A 706 -20.98 -38.30 23.25
C ARG A 706 -19.49 -38.31 23.62
N THR A 707 -18.69 -37.46 22.96
CA THR A 707 -17.23 -37.38 23.12
C THR A 707 -16.75 -36.94 24.52
N LEU A 708 -17.67 -36.48 25.38
CA LEU A 708 -17.38 -36.04 26.74
C LEU A 708 -18.19 -36.82 27.79
N ALA A 709 -18.66 -38.02 27.45
CA ALA A 709 -19.47 -38.84 28.34
C ALA A 709 -18.77 -39.09 29.69
N GLY A 710 -19.39 -38.62 30.78
CA GLY A 710 -18.86 -38.80 32.14
C GLY A 710 -17.90 -37.72 32.62
N ALA A 711 -17.48 -36.78 31.76
CA ALA A 711 -16.64 -35.66 32.16
C ALA A 711 -17.46 -34.60 32.92
N VAL A 712 -16.91 -34.07 34.01
CA VAL A 712 -17.48 -32.98 34.83
C VAL A 712 -16.73 -31.69 34.52
N ILE A 713 -17.39 -30.74 33.85
CA ILE A 713 -16.75 -29.52 33.35
C ILE A 713 -17.29 -28.30 34.09
N GLY A 714 -16.42 -27.56 34.76
CA GLY A 714 -16.77 -26.29 35.38
C GLY A 714 -16.93 -25.19 34.32
N VAL A 715 -18.02 -24.43 34.35
CA VAL A 715 -18.23 -23.24 33.51
C VAL A 715 -18.48 -22.04 34.41
N ARG A 716 -17.62 -21.04 34.36
CA ARG A 716 -17.78 -19.79 35.11
C ARG A 716 -18.22 -18.67 34.17
N ALA A 717 -19.23 -17.89 34.57
CA ALA A 717 -19.71 -16.72 33.84
C ALA A 717 -19.58 -15.47 34.73
N GLY A 718 -18.82 -14.45 34.31
CA GLY A 718 -18.62 -13.25 35.15
C GLY A 718 -17.82 -12.10 34.51
N THR A 719 -17.91 -10.92 35.13
CA THR A 719 -17.20 -9.67 34.75
C THR A 719 -16.38 -9.07 35.92
N GLY A 720 -16.09 -9.85 36.96
CA GLY A 720 -15.41 -9.39 38.19
C GLY A 720 -14.01 -9.96 38.34
N ASP A 721 -13.07 -9.08 38.70
CA ASP A 721 -11.65 -9.28 39.07
C ASP A 721 -11.03 -10.66 38.83
N ILE A 722 -10.17 -10.73 37.81
CA ILE A 722 -9.20 -11.82 37.60
C ILE A 722 -7.86 -11.50 38.30
N ASP A 723 -7.88 -10.73 39.38
CA ASP A 723 -6.67 -10.36 40.15
C ASP A 723 -6.51 -11.14 41.47
N GLY A 724 -7.33 -12.18 41.71
CA GLY A 724 -7.51 -12.71 43.07
C GLY A 724 -7.53 -14.22 43.23
N ALA A 725 -6.63 -14.98 42.59
CA ALA A 725 -6.45 -16.40 42.90
C ALA A 725 -5.04 -16.68 43.45
N GLY A 726 -4.73 -16.09 44.61
CA GLY A 726 -3.45 -16.33 45.29
C GLY A 726 -3.13 -15.45 46.50
N ALA A 727 -4.11 -14.90 47.22
CA ALA A 727 -3.83 -14.18 48.47
C ALA A 727 -3.71 -15.18 49.63
N GLY A 728 -2.51 -15.75 49.78
CA GLY A 728 -2.17 -16.67 50.86
C GLY A 728 -0.71 -16.54 51.28
N ASN A 729 -0.49 -15.69 52.28
CA ASN A 729 0.71 -15.45 53.10
C ASN A 729 1.52 -14.20 52.73
N GLY A 730 1.65 -13.34 53.75
CA GLY A 730 2.30 -12.05 53.68
C GLY A 730 3.81 -12.09 53.53
N ASP A 731 4.31 -10.90 53.21
CA ASP A 731 5.70 -10.46 53.09
C ASP A 731 6.43 -10.94 51.81
N GLY A 732 6.28 -10.14 50.76
CA GLY A 732 7.12 -10.13 49.57
C GLY A 732 6.57 -9.17 48.52
N ASP A 733 7.33 -8.10 48.19
CA ASP A 733 7.08 -7.15 47.11
C ASP A 733 6.57 -7.85 45.84
N GLY A 734 5.30 -7.63 45.50
CA GLY A 734 4.69 -8.06 44.25
C GLY A 734 4.59 -6.88 43.30
N ASP A 735 5.56 -6.75 42.39
CA ASP A 735 5.60 -5.78 41.30
C ASP A 735 4.41 -6.00 40.33
N LEU A 736 3.27 -5.38 40.63
CA LEU A 736 2.16 -5.13 39.71
C LEU A 736 1.50 -3.76 39.94
N ASP A 737 2.21 -2.83 40.57
CA ASP A 737 1.78 -1.44 40.63
C ASP A 737 2.65 -0.62 39.66
N ASP A 738 2.05 -0.22 38.52
CA ASP A 738 2.20 1.09 37.86
C ASP A 738 2.20 1.14 36.31
N VAL A 739 1.99 0.05 35.55
CA VAL A 739 2.03 0.12 34.05
C VAL A 739 0.69 -0.12 33.32
N GLU A 740 -0.42 -0.43 33.99
CA GLU A 740 -1.76 -0.48 33.36
C GLU A 740 -2.76 0.52 33.96
N ARG A 741 -2.30 1.75 34.25
CA ARG A 741 -3.19 2.91 34.38
C ARG A 741 -3.19 3.68 33.07
N LEU A 742 -4.25 3.55 32.27
CA LEU A 742 -4.83 4.64 31.46
C LEU A 742 -6.18 4.21 30.82
N ALA A 743 -7.27 4.43 31.56
CA ALA A 743 -8.23 5.51 31.28
C ALA A 743 -9.47 5.42 32.21
N GLY A 744 -9.82 6.52 32.87
CA GLY A 744 -11.20 6.73 33.37
C GLY A 744 -11.36 7.09 34.84
N ASP A 745 -11.00 8.32 35.19
CA ASP A 745 -11.56 9.09 36.31
C ASP A 745 -13.10 8.95 36.36
N PRO A 746 -13.73 8.69 37.53
CA PRO A 746 -15.19 8.68 37.69
C PRO A 746 -15.90 9.99 37.29
N GLY A 747 -15.16 11.03 36.89
CA GLY A 747 -15.66 12.34 36.47
C GLY A 747 -16.11 12.53 35.00
N LEU A 748 -15.98 11.54 34.09
CA LEU A 748 -16.45 11.68 32.70
C LEU A 748 -17.67 10.80 32.40
N GLY A 749 -18.85 11.42 32.37
CA GLY A 749 -20.13 10.74 32.14
C GLY A 749 -20.37 10.26 30.70
N GLY A 750 -21.26 9.27 30.58
CA GLY A 750 -21.95 8.85 29.36
C GLY A 750 -21.24 7.77 28.54
N ASN A 751 -21.51 6.47 28.85
CA ASN A 751 -21.44 5.25 28.01
C ASN A 751 -20.90 3.99 28.75
N GLY A 752 -20.18 4.14 29.87
CA GLY A 752 -19.54 3.00 30.55
C GLY A 752 -20.52 1.97 31.17
N GLU A 753 -21.68 2.42 31.66
CA GLU A 753 -22.67 1.54 32.28
C GLU A 753 -23.45 0.69 31.25
N GLU A 754 -23.63 1.22 30.04
CA GLU A 754 -24.30 0.54 28.92
C GLU A 754 -23.39 -0.54 28.32
N SER A 755 -22.11 -0.21 28.07
CA SER A 755 -21.10 -1.18 27.62
C SER A 755 -20.86 -2.29 28.65
N ALA A 756 -20.84 -1.96 29.96
CA ALA A 756 -20.74 -2.97 31.02
C ALA A 756 -21.97 -3.91 31.09
N ARG A 757 -23.18 -3.38 30.83
CA ARG A 757 -24.41 -4.18 30.76
C ARG A 757 -24.43 -5.08 29.53
N ALA A 758 -24.13 -4.54 28.35
CA ALA A 758 -24.00 -5.32 27.11
C ALA A 758 -22.94 -6.42 27.26
N GLY A 759 -21.86 -6.11 27.98
CA GLY A 759 -20.87 -7.04 28.50
C GLY A 759 -21.51 -8.26 29.19
N ARG A 760 -22.15 -8.03 30.33
CA ARG A 760 -22.76 -9.11 31.14
C ARG A 760 -23.76 -9.97 30.38
N GLU A 761 -24.62 -9.35 29.57
CA GLU A 761 -25.65 -10.07 28.79
C GLU A 761 -25.03 -11.03 27.77
N MET A 762 -23.96 -10.62 27.07
CA MET A 762 -23.27 -11.46 26.10
C MET A 762 -22.45 -12.58 26.75
N SER A 763 -21.72 -12.31 27.85
CA SER A 763 -20.97 -13.35 28.58
C SER A 763 -21.89 -14.47 29.07
N THR A 764 -23.09 -14.11 29.53
CA THR A 764 -24.13 -15.07 29.93
C THR A 764 -24.61 -15.90 28.74
N ALA A 765 -24.93 -15.25 27.62
CA ALA A 765 -25.40 -15.90 26.40
C ALA A 765 -24.39 -16.87 25.79
N LEU A 766 -23.09 -16.58 25.94
CA LEU A 766 -21.98 -17.44 25.54
C LEU A 766 -21.83 -18.64 26.47
N ALA A 767 -21.83 -18.41 27.78
CA ALA A 767 -21.74 -19.48 28.78
C ALA A 767 -22.90 -20.49 28.60
N ASP A 768 -24.11 -20.00 28.37
CA ASP A 768 -25.29 -20.85 28.09
C ASP A 768 -25.11 -21.71 26.84
N ALA A 769 -24.55 -21.15 25.77
CA ALA A 769 -24.28 -21.88 24.54
C ALA A 769 -23.24 -22.98 24.74
N VAL A 770 -22.17 -22.70 25.51
CA VAL A 770 -21.12 -23.66 25.89
C VAL A 770 -21.71 -24.78 26.74
N VAL A 771 -22.48 -24.45 27.78
CA VAL A 771 -23.16 -25.44 28.64
C VAL A 771 -24.08 -26.34 27.81
N ALA A 772 -24.84 -25.77 26.88
CA ALA A 772 -25.72 -26.54 26.00
C ALA A 772 -24.94 -27.51 25.10
N GLU A 773 -23.80 -27.09 24.54
CA GLU A 773 -22.95 -27.94 23.70
C GLU A 773 -22.26 -29.05 24.52
N LEU A 774 -21.70 -28.73 25.68
CA LEU A 774 -21.09 -29.70 26.58
C LEU A 774 -22.09 -30.81 26.97
N ARG A 775 -23.34 -30.45 27.29
CA ARG A 775 -24.43 -31.42 27.53
C ARG A 775 -24.74 -32.27 26.31
N ARG A 776 -24.79 -31.68 25.11
CA ARG A 776 -25.02 -32.43 23.86
C ARG A 776 -23.97 -33.52 23.68
N ARG A 777 -22.73 -33.27 24.07
CA ARG A 777 -21.59 -34.20 23.99
C ARG A 777 -21.45 -35.15 25.19
N GLY A 778 -22.40 -35.13 26.13
CA GLY A 778 -22.44 -36.07 27.25
C GLY A 778 -21.68 -35.65 28.51
N ALA A 779 -21.14 -34.43 28.55
CA ALA A 779 -20.53 -33.89 29.76
C ALA A 779 -21.60 -33.48 30.79
N THR A 780 -21.19 -33.42 32.06
CA THR A 780 -21.93 -32.81 33.16
C THR A 780 -21.36 -31.41 33.45
N PRO A 781 -21.88 -30.34 32.82
CA PRO A 781 -21.39 -29.00 33.11
C PRO A 781 -21.95 -28.49 34.45
N VAL A 782 -21.08 -27.89 35.26
CA VAL A 782 -21.39 -27.28 36.55
C VAL A 782 -21.09 -25.79 36.48
N LEU A 783 -22.06 -24.94 36.84
CA LEU A 783 -21.82 -23.50 36.91
C LEU A 783 -21.05 -23.17 38.19
N VAL A 784 -19.83 -22.63 38.06
CA VAL A 784 -18.89 -22.44 39.17
C VAL A 784 -18.96 -21.00 39.69
N GLY A 785 -19.24 -20.84 41.00
CA GLY A 785 -19.17 -19.54 41.70
C GLY A 785 -17.76 -19.20 42.21
N ASP A 786 -17.57 -18.03 42.81
CA ASP A 786 -16.31 -17.68 43.49
C ASP A 786 -16.17 -18.53 44.77
N GLY A 787 -15.04 -19.23 44.91
CA GLY A 787 -14.71 -20.05 46.09
C GLY A 787 -15.18 -21.51 46.07
N ASP A 788 -15.66 -22.04 44.94
CA ASP A 788 -16.07 -23.44 44.82
C ASP A 788 -14.84 -24.38 44.73
N VAL A 789 -14.81 -25.45 45.53
CA VAL A 789 -13.64 -26.34 45.74
C VAL A 789 -13.88 -27.74 45.15
N SER A 790 -14.82 -27.86 44.22
CA SER A 790 -15.18 -29.12 43.58
C SER A 790 -14.11 -29.62 42.59
N THR A 791 -14.01 -30.94 42.44
CA THR A 791 -13.07 -31.59 41.51
C THR A 791 -13.66 -31.60 40.09
N PHE A 792 -13.04 -30.87 39.16
CA PHE A 792 -13.46 -30.80 37.76
C PHE A 792 -12.43 -31.45 36.82
N ASP A 793 -12.90 -32.00 35.70
CA ASP A 793 -12.05 -32.53 34.63
C ASP A 793 -11.46 -31.42 33.74
N ALA A 794 -12.14 -30.25 33.70
CA ALA A 794 -11.64 -28.96 33.20
C ALA A 794 -12.54 -27.81 33.70
N VAL A 795 -12.00 -26.58 33.74
CA VAL A 795 -12.77 -25.35 34.03
C VAL A 795 -12.61 -24.35 32.89
N ILE A 796 -13.71 -23.75 32.47
CA ILE A 796 -13.77 -22.76 31.39
C ILE A 796 -14.36 -21.47 31.97
N ASN A 797 -13.61 -20.36 31.93
CA ASN A 797 -14.18 -19.05 32.27
C ASN A 797 -14.60 -18.31 31.02
N VAL A 798 -15.90 -18.01 30.94
CA VAL A 798 -16.50 -17.21 29.88
C VAL A 798 -16.80 -15.83 30.48
N GLY A 799 -15.97 -14.84 30.17
CA GLY A 799 -16.05 -13.52 30.78
C GLY A 799 -15.71 -12.37 29.85
N MET A 800 -16.01 -11.15 30.31
CA MET A 800 -15.54 -9.90 29.71
C MET A 800 -14.86 -9.07 30.79
N ASP A 801 -13.67 -8.55 30.52
CA ASP A 801 -12.96 -7.68 31.44
C ASP A 801 -13.68 -6.32 31.54
N ALA A 802 -13.92 -5.86 32.76
CA ALA A 802 -14.62 -4.62 33.05
C ALA A 802 -13.69 -3.41 33.20
N LYS A 803 -12.36 -3.60 33.22
CA LYS A 803 -11.38 -2.53 33.51
C LYS A 803 -10.78 -1.82 32.28
N GLY A 804 -11.33 -1.98 31.06
CA GLY A 804 -10.88 -1.16 29.92
C GLY A 804 -11.64 -1.35 28.60
N ALA A 805 -11.67 -0.29 27.79
CA ALA A 805 -12.20 -0.32 26.43
C ALA A 805 -11.29 -1.16 25.52
N GLY A 806 -11.81 -2.26 24.96
CA GLY A 806 -11.12 -3.03 23.91
C GLY A 806 -10.65 -4.44 24.28
N VAL A 807 -10.90 -4.96 25.49
CA VAL A 807 -10.49 -6.33 25.88
C VAL A 807 -11.70 -7.18 26.25
N SER A 808 -12.47 -7.63 25.25
CA SER A 808 -13.35 -8.79 25.46
C SER A 808 -12.52 -10.05 25.22
N GLY A 809 -12.58 -11.05 26.11
CA GLY A 809 -11.73 -12.22 26.01
C GLY A 809 -12.15 -13.37 26.91
N ILE A 810 -12.27 -14.57 26.34
CA ILE A 810 -12.57 -15.80 27.08
C ILE A 810 -11.27 -16.35 27.62
N ARG A 811 -11.19 -16.50 28.95
CA ARG A 811 -10.00 -17.01 29.65
C ARG A 811 -10.21 -18.47 30.02
N VAL A 812 -9.53 -19.37 29.32
CA VAL A 812 -9.55 -20.80 29.68
C VAL A 812 -8.44 -21.05 30.71
N THR A 813 -8.83 -21.34 31.96
CA THR A 813 -7.90 -21.73 33.03
C THR A 813 -8.20 -23.17 33.46
N GLY A 814 -7.31 -24.10 33.18
CA GLY A 814 -7.46 -25.48 33.64
C GLY A 814 -7.28 -25.57 35.17
N LEU A 815 -8.37 -25.73 35.92
CA LEU A 815 -8.32 -26.11 37.34
C LEU A 815 -8.67 -27.60 37.43
N TYR A 816 -7.68 -28.44 37.71
CA TYR A 816 -7.84 -29.88 37.94
C TYR A 816 -7.31 -30.27 39.34
N PRO A 817 -7.76 -31.39 39.93
CA PRO A 817 -7.27 -31.84 41.23
C PRO A 817 -5.76 -32.12 41.20
N GLY A 818 -4.97 -31.44 42.04
CA GLY A 818 -3.52 -31.62 42.13
C GLY A 818 -2.67 -30.70 41.26
N ALA A 819 -3.25 -29.70 40.57
CA ALA A 819 -2.51 -28.67 39.85
C ALA A 819 -1.81 -27.69 40.81
N THR A 820 -0.74 -28.13 41.48
CA THR A 820 0.16 -27.27 42.25
C THR A 820 1.19 -26.67 41.31
N GLY A 821 0.76 -25.71 40.50
CA GLY A 821 1.62 -25.10 39.50
C GLY A 821 0.87 -24.89 38.21
N PHE A 822 0.72 -23.63 37.87
CA PHE A 822 0.07 -23.13 36.67
C PHE A 822 0.77 -23.60 35.37
N GLY A 823 2.02 -24.07 35.41
CA GLY A 823 2.78 -24.59 34.25
C GLY A 823 2.62 -26.09 33.93
N SER A 824 1.45 -26.71 34.12
CA SER A 824 1.25 -28.15 33.83
C SER A 824 1.03 -28.45 32.34
N GLU A 825 1.56 -29.58 31.83
CA GLU A 825 1.37 -30.06 30.45
C GLU A 825 -0.13 -30.19 30.09
N ARG A 826 -0.96 -30.64 31.02
CA ARG A 826 -2.41 -30.74 30.85
C ARG A 826 -3.08 -29.37 30.66
N THR A 827 -2.59 -28.33 31.31
CA THR A 827 -3.04 -26.94 31.09
C THR A 827 -2.63 -26.47 29.70
N ALA A 828 -1.40 -26.76 29.28
CA ALA A 828 -0.89 -26.43 27.96
C ALA A 828 -1.66 -27.14 26.84
N ASN A 829 -2.04 -28.40 27.03
CA ASN A 829 -2.83 -29.18 26.09
C ASN A 829 -4.28 -28.67 26.01
N LEU A 830 -4.89 -28.26 27.12
CA LEU A 830 -6.22 -27.62 27.10
C LEU A 830 -6.19 -26.32 26.32
N ALA A 831 -5.18 -25.50 26.62
CA ALA A 831 -4.95 -24.26 25.92
C ALA A 831 -4.74 -24.56 24.42
N GLY A 832 -3.70 -25.30 24.03
CA GLY A 832 -3.49 -25.71 22.64
C GLY A 832 -4.75 -26.25 21.96
N GLY A 833 -5.58 -27.02 22.68
CA GLY A 833 -6.74 -27.71 22.12
C GLY A 833 -7.84 -26.73 21.78
N VAL A 834 -8.11 -25.81 22.70
CA VAL A 834 -9.07 -24.72 22.48
C VAL A 834 -8.59 -23.77 21.38
N ARG A 835 -7.31 -23.42 21.35
CA ARG A 835 -6.74 -22.58 20.28
C ARG A 835 -6.94 -23.24 18.92
N ASP A 836 -6.48 -24.47 18.76
CA ASP A 836 -6.51 -25.16 17.48
C ASP A 836 -7.96 -25.42 17.05
N ALA A 837 -8.86 -25.74 17.99
CA ALA A 837 -10.29 -25.89 17.72
C ALA A 837 -10.96 -24.58 17.29
N LEU A 838 -10.59 -23.44 17.88
CA LEU A 838 -11.07 -22.12 17.42
C LEU A 838 -10.61 -21.87 15.98
N VAL A 839 -9.36 -22.14 15.64
CA VAL A 839 -8.88 -22.02 14.25
C VAL A 839 -9.65 -22.96 13.30
N PHE A 840 -9.85 -24.22 13.69
CA PHE A 840 -10.62 -25.20 12.92
C PHE A 840 -12.07 -24.75 12.65
N HIS A 841 -12.70 -24.09 13.63
CA HIS A 841 -14.05 -23.52 13.47
C HIS A 841 -14.07 -22.13 12.81
N ARG A 842 -13.00 -21.78 12.07
CA ARG A 842 -12.85 -20.55 11.27
C ARG A 842 -12.75 -19.26 12.08
N PHE A 843 -12.21 -19.32 13.29
CA PHE A 843 -11.79 -18.11 14.03
C PHE A 843 -10.36 -17.72 13.63
N THR A 844 -10.12 -16.44 13.37
CA THR A 844 -8.85 -15.93 12.82
C THR A 844 -7.88 -15.51 13.92
N PRO A 845 -6.67 -16.07 14.08
CA PRO A 845 -5.69 -15.56 15.04
C PRO A 845 -5.13 -14.20 14.56
N ASP A 846 -5.56 -13.09 15.16
CA ASP A 846 -4.88 -11.78 15.01
C ASP A 846 -4.00 -11.50 16.24
N SER A 847 -2.81 -10.98 16.02
CA SER A 847 -1.87 -10.58 17.06
C SER A 847 -1.19 -9.29 16.61
N ARG A 848 -1.90 -8.16 16.73
CA ARG A 848 -1.26 -6.85 16.57
C ARG A 848 -0.59 -6.48 17.89
N TYR A 849 0.64 -6.00 17.79
CA TYR A 849 1.39 -5.45 18.92
C TYR A 849 1.73 -3.99 18.63
N ASP A 850 1.79 -3.15 19.65
CA ASP A 850 2.33 -1.79 19.59
C ASP A 850 3.86 -1.81 19.61
N ASP A 851 4.45 -0.62 19.45
CA ASP A 851 5.90 -0.41 19.32
C ASP A 851 6.69 -0.86 20.57
N GLU A 852 6.01 -1.20 21.67
CA GLU A 852 6.59 -1.73 22.91
C GLU A 852 6.31 -3.23 23.15
N GLY A 853 5.76 -3.94 22.15
CA GLY A 853 5.45 -5.37 22.26
C GLY A 853 4.20 -5.68 23.10
N ARG A 854 3.35 -4.69 23.37
CA ARG A 854 2.04 -4.85 24.04
C ARG A 854 0.95 -5.00 22.98
N ARG A 855 -0.18 -5.64 23.29
CA ARG A 855 -1.21 -5.90 22.27
C ARG A 855 -1.88 -4.61 21.78
N GLY A 856 -1.68 -4.26 20.51
CA GLY A 856 -2.37 -3.18 19.80
C GLY A 856 -3.66 -3.68 19.13
N HIS A 857 -4.59 -2.76 18.85
CA HIS A 857 -5.92 -2.97 18.26
C HIS A 857 -6.18 -4.29 17.48
N VAL A 858 -7.17 -5.06 17.92
CA VAL A 858 -7.74 -6.22 17.20
C VAL A 858 -8.47 -5.71 15.95
N ALA A 859 -8.03 -6.11 14.75
CA ALA A 859 -8.81 -5.85 13.54
C ALA A 859 -9.85 -6.96 13.36
N ASP A 860 -11.09 -6.56 13.11
CA ASP A 860 -12.24 -7.42 12.75
C ASP A 860 -12.82 -8.29 13.87
N GLY A 861 -12.35 -8.13 15.09
CA GLY A 861 -13.10 -8.50 16.29
C GLY A 861 -13.20 -9.98 16.62
N LEU A 862 -12.35 -10.88 16.13
CA LEU A 862 -12.40 -12.30 16.54
C LEU A 862 -11.02 -12.94 16.46
N ALA A 863 -10.25 -12.93 17.55
CA ALA A 863 -8.89 -13.47 17.57
C ALA A 863 -8.57 -14.34 18.80
N PRO A 864 -8.32 -15.67 18.63
CA PRO A 864 -7.66 -16.47 19.66
C PRO A 864 -6.21 -16.01 19.81
N ALA A 865 -5.83 -15.58 21.01
CA ALA A 865 -4.47 -15.18 21.32
C ALA A 865 -3.95 -15.93 22.55
N PHE A 866 -2.88 -16.69 22.34
CA PHE A 866 -2.19 -17.40 23.42
C PHE A 866 -1.39 -16.40 24.27
N ARG A 867 -1.46 -16.48 25.60
CA ARG A 867 -0.61 -15.69 26.50
C ARG A 867 -0.13 -16.60 27.63
N VAL A 868 1.10 -16.39 28.06
CA VAL A 868 1.57 -16.88 29.36
C VAL A 868 1.67 -15.68 30.28
N ALA A 869 0.84 -15.63 31.32
CA ALA A 869 0.85 -14.51 32.26
C ALA A 869 2.13 -14.56 33.12
N PRO A 870 2.86 -13.45 33.30
CA PRO A 870 4.10 -13.45 34.09
C PRO A 870 3.89 -13.85 35.55
N THR A 871 2.69 -13.61 36.06
CA THR A 871 2.32 -13.68 37.48
C THR A 871 1.92 -15.08 37.92
N THR A 872 1.34 -15.87 37.03
CA THR A 872 0.94 -17.25 37.30
C THR A 872 1.93 -18.25 36.71
N GLY A 873 2.60 -17.93 35.61
CA GLY A 873 3.40 -18.88 34.86
C GLY A 873 2.58 -19.96 34.14
N ALA A 874 1.25 -19.82 34.07
CA ALA A 874 0.36 -20.70 33.31
C ALA A 874 0.18 -20.24 31.87
N PRO A 875 0.06 -21.19 30.92
CA PRO A 875 -0.62 -20.90 29.67
C PRO A 875 -2.09 -20.61 29.90
N GLU A 876 -2.51 -19.44 29.48
CA GLU A 876 -3.91 -19.08 29.35
C GLU A 876 -4.23 -18.80 27.89
N ILE A 877 -5.40 -19.24 27.46
CA ILE A 877 -5.97 -18.70 26.23
C ILE A 877 -6.85 -17.55 26.59
N ILE A 878 -6.58 -16.42 25.94
CA ILE A 878 -7.49 -15.30 25.85
C ILE A 878 -8.02 -15.28 24.42
N ALA A 879 -9.22 -15.81 24.20
CA ALA A 879 -9.88 -15.70 22.91
C ALA A 879 -10.72 -14.43 22.88
N SER A 880 -10.28 -13.41 22.14
CA SER A 880 -11.01 -12.16 22.01
C SER A 880 -12.28 -12.36 21.20
N ALA A 881 -13.41 -11.91 21.75
CA ALA A 881 -14.71 -11.97 21.10
C ALA A 881 -15.06 -10.68 20.33
N GLY A 882 -14.16 -9.69 20.32
CA GLY A 882 -14.29 -8.44 19.55
C GLY A 882 -14.56 -7.19 20.36
N ASN A 883 -14.70 -6.05 19.68
CA ASN A 883 -14.95 -4.77 20.33
C ASN A 883 -16.46 -4.55 20.51
N VAL A 884 -16.91 -4.50 21.77
CA VAL A 884 -18.33 -4.27 22.13
C VAL A 884 -18.82 -2.90 21.66
N ASP A 885 -17.92 -1.93 21.50
CA ASP A 885 -18.26 -0.57 21.04
C ASP A 885 -18.32 -0.46 19.50
N ASN A 886 -17.91 -1.49 18.75
CA ASN A 886 -18.11 -1.57 17.30
C ASN A 886 -19.50 -2.17 16.99
N ALA A 887 -20.41 -1.34 16.49
CA ALA A 887 -21.79 -1.74 16.20
C ALA A 887 -21.91 -2.89 15.16
N ALA A 888 -20.96 -3.01 14.23
CA ALA A 888 -20.95 -4.08 13.24
C ALA A 888 -20.51 -5.42 13.86
N GLU A 889 -19.44 -5.42 14.66
CA GLU A 889 -18.93 -6.60 15.37
C GLU A 889 -19.94 -7.07 16.43
N ASN A 890 -20.50 -6.15 17.21
CA ASN A 890 -21.53 -6.43 18.23
C ASN A 890 -22.80 -7.07 17.61
N LYS A 891 -23.16 -6.70 16.38
CA LYS A 891 -24.28 -7.33 15.66
C LYS A 891 -23.98 -8.78 15.27
N THR A 892 -22.77 -9.07 14.82
CA THR A 892 -22.32 -10.42 14.44
C THR A 892 -22.23 -11.35 15.66
N MET A 893 -21.68 -10.86 16.78
CA MET A 893 -21.58 -11.61 18.05
C MET A 893 -22.94 -12.05 18.62
N LYS A 894 -24.03 -11.33 18.33
CA LYS A 894 -25.37 -11.64 18.86
C LYS A 894 -26.07 -12.80 18.14
N THR A 895 -25.54 -13.26 17.00
CA THR A 895 -26.18 -14.32 16.19
C THR A 895 -26.14 -15.68 16.88
N ARG A 896 -27.16 -16.52 16.64
CA ARG A 896 -27.23 -17.88 17.20
C ARG A 896 -26.19 -18.81 16.57
N GLU A 897 -25.90 -18.60 15.29
CA GLU A 897 -24.91 -19.35 14.52
C GLU A 897 -23.51 -19.17 15.12
N TRP A 898 -23.09 -17.93 15.36
CA TRP A 898 -21.80 -17.61 15.97
C TRP A 898 -21.62 -18.25 17.34
N ARG A 899 -22.59 -18.09 18.25
CA ARG A 899 -22.57 -18.74 19.57
C ARG A 899 -22.45 -20.27 19.46
N GLY A 900 -23.05 -20.84 18.41
CA GLY A 900 -22.94 -22.27 18.11
C GLY A 900 -21.56 -22.71 17.66
N HIS A 901 -20.92 -21.97 16.74
CA HIS A 901 -19.53 -22.23 16.32
C HIS A 901 -18.56 -22.10 17.49
N PHE A 902 -18.71 -21.03 18.26
CA PHE A 902 -17.89 -20.77 19.42
C PHE A 902 -18.00 -21.89 20.48
N ALA A 903 -19.22 -22.31 20.81
CA ALA A 903 -19.45 -23.39 21.77
C ALA A 903 -18.89 -24.74 21.30
N ARG A 904 -19.00 -25.05 19.99
CA ARG A 904 -18.40 -26.26 19.40
C ARG A 904 -16.88 -26.25 19.53
N ALA A 905 -16.23 -25.14 19.20
CA ALA A 905 -14.78 -25.00 19.31
C ALA A 905 -14.26 -25.27 20.73
N LEU A 906 -14.92 -24.69 21.75
CA LEU A 906 -14.54 -24.94 23.13
C LEU A 906 -14.72 -26.40 23.54
N ALA A 907 -15.85 -27.01 23.15
CA ALA A 907 -16.10 -28.41 23.48
C ALA A 907 -15.14 -29.36 22.76
N ASP A 908 -14.77 -29.07 21.50
CA ASP A 908 -13.76 -29.81 20.75
C ASP A 908 -12.37 -29.68 21.39
N GLY A 909 -11.97 -28.48 21.81
CA GLY A 909 -10.68 -28.28 22.50
C GLY A 909 -10.57 -29.02 23.83
N VAL A 910 -11.64 -29.02 24.63
CA VAL A 910 -11.72 -29.81 25.88
C VAL A 910 -11.67 -31.30 25.58
N THR A 911 -12.37 -31.74 24.54
CA THR A 911 -12.34 -33.15 24.11
C THR A 911 -10.92 -33.56 23.71
N ALA A 912 -10.23 -32.73 22.90
CA ALA A 912 -8.87 -32.98 22.46
C ALA A 912 -7.89 -33.14 23.64
N MET A 913 -7.98 -32.25 24.65
CA MET A 913 -7.16 -32.38 25.85
C MET A 913 -7.46 -33.66 26.66
N LEU A 914 -8.74 -34.03 26.82
CA LEU A 914 -9.10 -35.23 27.58
C LEU A 914 -8.63 -36.52 26.90
N ARG A 915 -8.47 -36.55 25.57
CA ARG A 915 -7.93 -37.71 24.82
C ARG A 915 -6.44 -37.95 25.04
N GLN A 916 -5.70 -36.95 25.49
CA GLN A 916 -4.25 -37.04 25.68
C GLN A 916 -3.86 -37.57 27.07
N GLN A 917 -4.85 -37.88 27.92
CA GLN A 917 -4.67 -38.51 29.23
C GLN A 917 -4.86 -40.02 29.11
#